data_AF-A0A952QEN5-F1
#
_entry.id   AF-A0A952QEN5-F1
#
_cell.length_a   1.000
_cell.length_b   1.000
_cell.length_c   1.000
_cell.angle_alpha   90.00
_cell.angle_beta   90.00
_cell.angle_gamma   90.00
#
_symmetry.space_group_name_H-M   'P 1'
#
loop_
_entity.id
_entity.type
_entity.pdbx_description
1 polymer ?
#
loop_
_entity_poly.entity_id
_entity_poly.type
_entity_poly.pdbx_seq_one_letter_code
_entity_poly.pdbx_strand_id
1 'polypeptide(L)'
;MKARTKVANPTGKRKAQALVIAILVLGVLLILGIAFAAIVSRSINQTGVSARRTLASDLAGAGIKYAHSQLLHSASGADWRPEATPPTGIAGGLTKDPDALYLREGTGFPVEIDPVGRPGFTVTDLGGPDYLGAYSRIGFDKGRALVRVRYAPNAYDQFSAATGALRQTGKARGYTVIESVGRAGALDDQGRVDPSRLLATAVQVSGFADGNDLRNKLGGIKAADANVPDSRVMIGFASVGMLETPVYITDIYKTNRPAEIGFPTAGAGGLFTDNTGVGNTYEGFEVATGRLLGANASGAANIPVSNAQWDQLPGAGGLYSNTAIEVHGAVTAFVNTGLGESWIVNGGVRPANSSSSLTFQAFDLDASTATPQWRAWAVANGNPFNSPVAFNAAQLNSDNPQFNTGGGLLQDGRSGEDTNGYNRQTKRKEAPSITATDPQSGLNRYLELTQRTGVANPNGTFSGEFGHGEGVYVDSNERGNRRGSDQARGFDPQKSLPNDWLNPNNAASQGWQGPYYIPNAPHVRFLPDGFEIRRDTRSASAFWQDPTGASTGNTYCRFWVRRVAGENYIADSVANPGFDPTVPANFVNQGRIFNGVLMFAGDVRVRGVIPTDQQISVVSMGTVYVEGSLTKGIVDPWSGALLTRPSASVIALLAKDYVTVNTTMFFGPKAGESPRPKSTNPLPNTPNPIELDASTEITLNTEFLLNPVGNDPSAWVPFASGYVSADGTGPLASQVILAVSADDNGPSFLGMDVTANTYNLASATGAYLWQTQLLGQTVNGAAATYPLPTPLTIPEYGLTDPTVNAYPKFESWAMPVFDPAAGWNPYTAVERRLRAVPLNSTGVYDLAMQDTTDFHLRLNPIGSQPSKNVLVARSAVTPADVRIEAVMYAQNGSFFVIPGQWFNTNPDDLRSSFEQNYTPGNAADDLNTAALDYGGGANLLLAQQRRYERFGNSPETPFYAEPLAVRITISGSIAENMPAPMSMQSEWLKKWGWMPRRLGGTGRALPAQHVPGGILAAGQLTVPNLNLAFDPVLTTAAVPANSTPTSPLLAVRTTADGRLLPPAPRLPVSPTLAYFGDINP
;
A
#
# COMPACT_ATOMS: atom_id res chain seq x y z
N MET A 1 101.31 46.07 69.73
CA MET A 1 101.51 46.93 68.54
C MET A 1 100.17 47.11 67.85
N LYS A 2 99.74 48.36 67.65
CA LYS A 2 98.37 48.78 67.26
C LYS A 2 98.20 48.79 65.73
N ALA A 3 97.14 48.16 65.22
CA ALA A 3 96.61 48.40 63.88
C ALA A 3 95.34 49.25 63.99
N ARG A 4 95.31 50.37 63.27
CA ARG A 4 94.20 51.35 63.18
C ARG A 4 93.31 50.99 61.99
N THR A 5 92.00 50.86 62.21
CA THR A 5 90.99 50.80 61.15
C THR A 5 90.15 52.07 61.18
N LYS A 6 90.16 52.82 60.07
CA LYS A 6 89.40 54.06 59.86
C LYS A 6 88.11 53.70 59.10
N VAL A 7 86.95 54.06 59.67
CA VAL A 7 85.63 53.92 59.04
C VAL A 7 85.46 55.03 57.99
N ALA A 8 85.05 54.67 56.77
CA ALA A 8 84.68 55.59 55.70
C ALA A 8 83.25 55.31 55.22
N ASN A 9 82.43 56.37 55.15
CA ASN A 9 81.03 56.34 54.74
C ASN A 9 80.90 56.36 53.20
N PRO A 10 80.01 55.54 52.58
CA PRO A 10 79.85 55.51 51.13
C PRO A 10 78.60 56.29 50.68
N THR A 11 78.77 57.39 49.94
CA THR A 11 77.65 58.01 49.21
C THR A 11 78.14 58.46 47.83
N GLY A 12 77.71 57.75 46.77
CA GLY A 12 78.08 58.10 45.40
C GLY A 12 77.50 57.28 44.25
N LYS A 13 76.89 56.09 44.48
CA LYS A 13 76.44 55.20 43.37
C LYS A 13 74.96 54.77 43.41
N ARG A 14 74.03 55.59 43.92
CA ARG A 14 72.59 55.21 44.03
C ARG A 14 71.59 55.98 43.15
N LYS A 15 71.99 56.98 42.37
CA LYS A 15 71.02 57.83 41.62
C LYS A 15 70.78 57.45 40.14
N ALA A 16 71.53 56.53 39.55
CA ALA A 16 71.33 56.09 38.15
C ALA A 16 70.63 54.71 37.99
N GLN A 17 70.69 53.84 39.00
CA GLN A 17 70.10 52.49 38.95
C GLN A 17 68.57 52.49 39.10
N ALA A 18 68.00 53.41 39.88
CA ALA A 18 66.55 53.51 40.09
C ALA A 18 65.80 53.95 38.82
N LEU A 19 66.41 54.80 37.99
CA LEU A 19 65.80 55.28 36.73
C LEU A 19 65.77 54.17 35.65
N VAL A 20 66.85 53.38 35.53
CA VAL A 20 66.92 52.25 34.60
C VAL A 20 65.95 51.15 35.01
N ILE A 21 65.81 50.86 36.31
CA ILE A 21 64.80 49.93 36.83
C ILE A 21 63.39 50.46 36.56
N ALA A 22 63.13 51.76 36.77
CA ALA A 22 61.83 52.37 36.50
C ALA A 22 61.44 52.27 35.01
N ILE A 23 62.37 52.51 34.08
CA ILE A 23 62.12 52.39 32.63
C ILE A 23 61.92 50.93 32.20
N LEU A 24 62.69 49.99 32.74
CA LEU A 24 62.49 48.55 32.49
C LEU A 24 61.14 48.08 33.02
N VAL A 25 60.73 48.52 34.21
CA VAL A 25 59.41 48.22 34.79
C VAL A 25 58.29 48.82 33.95
N LEU A 26 58.44 50.06 33.46
CA LEU A 26 57.46 50.70 32.58
C LEU A 26 57.36 50.00 31.22
N GLY A 27 58.49 49.54 30.66
CA GLY A 27 58.52 48.74 29.43
C GLY A 27 57.87 47.37 29.59
N VAL A 28 58.12 46.68 30.70
CA VAL A 28 57.47 45.39 31.03
C VAL A 28 55.97 45.58 31.25
N LEU A 29 55.54 46.66 31.92
CA LEU A 29 54.12 47.01 32.10
C LEU A 29 53.43 47.34 30.77
N LEU A 30 54.12 48.01 29.84
CA LEU A 30 53.59 48.29 28.50
C LEU A 30 53.37 46.99 27.71
N ILE A 31 54.34 46.08 27.71
CA ILE A 31 54.26 44.78 27.03
C ILE A 31 53.14 43.93 27.64
N LEU A 32 53.02 43.89 28.97
CA LEU A 32 51.91 43.23 29.67
C LEU A 32 50.55 43.87 29.34
N GLY A 33 50.48 45.19 29.22
CA GLY A 33 49.27 45.91 28.81
C GLY A 33 48.82 45.56 27.39
N ILE A 34 49.75 45.50 26.44
CA ILE A 34 49.48 45.09 25.05
C ILE A 34 49.07 43.62 24.98
N ALA A 35 49.76 42.74 25.71
CA ALA A 35 49.41 41.31 25.77
C ALA A 35 48.01 41.09 26.39
N PHE A 36 47.68 41.81 27.45
CA PHE A 36 46.36 41.76 28.07
C PHE A 36 45.26 42.27 27.12
N ALA A 37 45.47 43.40 26.44
CA ALA A 37 44.54 43.90 25.44
C ALA A 37 44.34 42.92 24.27
N ALA A 38 45.41 42.27 23.81
CA ALA A 38 45.35 41.23 22.77
C ALA A 38 44.59 39.98 23.23
N ILE A 39 44.77 39.55 24.48
CA ILE A 39 44.02 38.41 25.06
C ILE A 39 42.54 38.76 25.22
N VAL A 40 42.21 39.95 25.73
CA VAL A 40 40.82 40.42 25.87
C VAL A 40 40.16 40.55 24.51
N SER A 41 40.84 41.15 23.52
CA SER A 41 40.34 41.24 22.14
C SER A 41 40.09 39.85 21.53
N ARG A 42 41.04 38.91 21.71
CA ARG A 42 40.89 37.52 21.26
C ARG A 42 39.72 36.83 21.96
N SER A 43 39.55 37.02 23.26
CA SER A 43 38.46 36.43 24.05
C SER A 43 37.09 37.02 23.67
N ILE A 44 37.00 38.33 23.43
CA ILE A 44 35.78 38.98 22.92
C ILE A 44 35.43 38.46 21.53
N ASN A 45 36.41 38.34 20.64
CA ASN A 45 36.20 37.82 19.29
C ASN A 45 35.78 36.34 19.31
N GLN A 46 36.42 35.51 20.14
CA GLN A 46 36.04 34.10 20.32
C GLN A 46 34.64 33.95 20.92
N THR A 47 34.29 34.78 21.91
CA THR A 47 32.96 34.79 22.53
C THR A 47 31.89 35.26 21.54
N GLY A 48 32.20 36.29 20.74
CA GLY A 48 31.32 36.78 19.68
C GLY A 48 31.08 35.73 18.59
N VAL A 49 32.11 35.03 18.13
CA VAL A 49 31.96 33.92 17.16
C VAL A 49 31.17 32.76 17.76
N SER A 50 31.40 32.42 19.04
CA SER A 50 30.64 31.39 19.73
C SER A 50 29.16 31.75 19.82
N ALA A 51 28.83 32.98 20.24
CA ALA A 51 27.45 33.46 20.34
C ALA A 51 26.73 33.44 18.99
N ARG A 52 27.40 33.84 17.90
CA ARG A 52 26.83 33.81 16.55
C ARG A 52 26.66 32.40 16.01
N ARG A 53 27.57 31.46 16.33
CA ARG A 53 27.42 30.04 15.98
C ARG A 53 26.23 29.39 16.69
N THR A 54 26.03 29.72 17.97
CA THR A 54 24.84 29.28 18.72
C THR A 54 23.58 29.87 18.08
N LEU A 55 23.57 31.17 17.75
CA LEU A 55 22.45 31.79 17.05
C LEU A 55 22.17 31.13 15.69
N ALA A 56 23.20 30.83 14.90
CA ALA A 56 23.05 30.14 13.63
C ALA A 56 22.48 28.72 13.81
N SER A 57 22.89 28.01 14.86
CA SER A 57 22.33 26.71 15.25
C SER A 57 20.84 26.83 15.61
N ASP A 58 20.47 27.82 16.41
CA ASP A 58 19.08 28.07 16.80
C ASP A 58 18.20 28.45 15.60
N LEU A 59 18.71 29.28 14.69
CA LEU A 59 18.04 29.66 13.44
C LEU A 59 17.88 28.46 12.50
N ALA A 60 18.91 27.62 12.36
CA ALA A 60 18.82 26.38 11.57
C ALA A 60 17.73 25.46 12.13
N GLY A 61 17.70 25.27 13.44
CA GLY A 61 16.67 24.51 14.14
C GLY A 61 15.27 25.11 14.00
N ALA A 62 15.14 26.43 14.06
CA ALA A 62 13.88 27.14 13.83
C ALA A 62 13.36 26.92 12.40
N GLY A 63 14.24 26.95 11.40
CA GLY A 63 13.89 26.64 10.01
C GLY A 63 13.33 25.23 9.82
N ILE A 64 13.93 24.22 10.48
CA ILE A 64 13.42 22.84 10.43
C ILE A 64 12.03 22.75 11.08
N LYS A 65 11.85 23.35 12.25
CA LYS A 65 10.55 23.34 12.96
C LYS A 65 9.47 24.07 12.17
N TYR A 66 9.81 25.16 11.49
CA TYR A 66 8.89 25.87 10.59
C TYR A 66 8.44 24.97 9.44
N ALA A 67 9.38 24.36 8.70
CA ALA A 67 9.03 23.45 7.60
C ALA A 67 8.24 22.23 8.08
N HIS A 68 8.61 21.66 9.23
CA HIS A 68 7.86 20.54 9.80
C HIS A 68 6.44 20.93 10.18
N SER A 69 6.23 22.11 10.78
CA SER A 69 4.89 22.65 11.05
C SER A 69 4.06 22.78 9.78
N GLN A 70 4.67 23.25 8.68
CA GLN A 70 3.99 23.35 7.39
C GLN A 70 3.61 21.97 6.80
N LEU A 71 4.48 20.96 6.93
CA LEU A 71 4.16 19.59 6.54
C LEU A 71 2.98 18.99 7.36
N LEU A 72 2.85 19.39 8.62
CA LEU A 72 1.81 18.91 9.54
C LEU A 72 0.46 19.60 9.38
N HIS A 73 0.44 20.89 9.11
CA HIS A 73 -0.79 21.68 9.16
C HIS A 73 -1.26 22.22 7.81
N SER A 74 -0.37 22.40 6.82
CA SER A 74 -0.80 22.93 5.52
C SER A 74 -1.65 21.93 4.75
N ALA A 75 -2.50 22.46 3.85
CA ALA A 75 -3.24 21.69 2.86
C ALA A 75 -2.31 20.79 2.01
N SER A 76 -1.08 21.21 1.75
CA SER A 76 -0.15 20.45 0.91
C SER A 76 0.41 19.19 1.57
N GLY A 77 0.42 19.09 2.90
CA GLY A 77 0.92 17.91 3.62
C GLY A 77 2.35 17.56 3.24
N ALA A 78 2.63 16.27 2.98
CA ALA A 78 3.95 15.80 2.55
C ALA A 78 4.46 16.42 1.22
N ASP A 79 3.56 16.99 0.42
CA ASP A 79 3.91 17.67 -0.83
C ASP A 79 4.35 19.13 -0.60
N TRP A 80 4.23 19.68 0.61
CA TRP A 80 4.56 21.08 0.87
C TRP A 80 6.04 21.36 0.59
N ARG A 81 6.30 22.44 -0.13
CA ARG A 81 7.63 22.99 -0.40
C ARG A 81 7.60 24.49 -0.13
N PRO A 82 8.68 25.08 0.41
CA PRO A 82 8.73 26.53 0.59
C PRO A 82 8.73 27.23 -0.77
N GLU A 83 8.12 28.41 -0.83
CA GLU A 83 8.12 29.26 -2.03
C GLU A 83 9.56 29.64 -2.39
N ALA A 84 9.91 29.59 -3.68
CA ALA A 84 11.27 29.87 -4.13
C ALA A 84 11.65 31.33 -3.87
N THR A 85 12.82 31.58 -3.27
CA THR A 85 13.33 32.94 -3.08
C THR A 85 14.43 33.23 -4.10
N PRO A 86 14.23 34.14 -5.06
CA PRO A 86 15.25 34.44 -6.05
C PRO A 86 16.44 35.19 -5.41
N PRO A 87 17.68 35.02 -5.92
CA PRO A 87 18.81 35.83 -5.51
C PRO A 87 18.58 37.33 -5.79
N THR A 88 19.02 38.20 -4.88
CA THR A 88 18.86 39.65 -5.05
C THR A 88 19.90 40.26 -6.00
N GLY A 89 19.55 41.36 -6.68
CA GLY A 89 20.52 42.17 -7.44
C GLY A 89 21.19 41.47 -8.63
N ILE A 90 20.47 40.63 -9.37
CA ILE A 90 21.00 39.90 -10.52
C ILE A 90 21.19 40.86 -11.71
N ALA A 91 22.44 41.02 -12.16
CA ALA A 91 22.77 41.76 -13.38
C ALA A 91 23.65 40.89 -14.28
N GLY A 92 23.15 40.55 -15.48
CA GLY A 92 23.87 39.67 -16.42
C GLY A 92 24.16 38.26 -15.89
N GLY A 93 23.30 37.74 -15.01
CA GLY A 93 23.48 36.42 -14.36
C GLY A 93 24.44 36.42 -13.15
N LEU A 94 24.97 37.59 -12.78
CA LEU A 94 25.86 37.78 -11.62
C LEU A 94 25.10 38.41 -10.45
N THR A 95 25.40 38.00 -9.22
CA THR A 95 24.83 38.58 -7.99
C THR A 95 25.89 38.73 -6.90
N LYS A 96 25.72 39.70 -6.00
CA LYS A 96 26.51 39.84 -4.76
C LYS A 96 25.76 39.37 -3.50
N ASP A 97 24.63 38.69 -3.70
CA ASP A 97 23.81 38.18 -2.62
C ASP A 97 24.62 37.18 -1.74
N PRO A 98 24.70 37.36 -0.40
CA PRO A 98 25.42 36.45 0.47
C PRO A 98 24.89 35.00 0.48
N ASP A 99 23.64 34.75 0.08
CA ASP A 99 23.03 33.41 0.02
C ASP A 99 22.93 32.86 -1.41
N ALA A 100 23.60 33.50 -2.38
CA ALA A 100 23.57 33.13 -3.80
C ALA A 100 23.80 31.64 -4.06
N LEU A 101 24.67 30.98 -3.29
CA LEU A 101 24.94 29.54 -3.42
C LEU A 101 23.70 28.67 -3.21
N TYR A 102 22.86 29.02 -2.24
CA TYR A 102 21.71 28.23 -1.82
C TYR A 102 20.44 28.60 -2.60
N LEU A 103 20.29 29.88 -2.98
CA LEU A 103 19.13 30.38 -3.73
C LEU A 103 19.21 30.15 -5.24
N ARG A 104 20.34 29.64 -5.74
CA ARG A 104 20.57 29.39 -7.16
C ARG A 104 19.51 28.43 -7.73
N GLU A 105 18.81 28.89 -8.76
CA GLU A 105 17.85 28.09 -9.52
C GLU A 105 18.54 26.97 -10.31
N GLY A 106 17.77 25.94 -10.67
CA GLY A 106 18.25 24.84 -11.50
C GLY A 106 18.41 25.25 -12.95
N THR A 107 19.50 24.81 -13.58
CA THR A 107 19.75 25.02 -15.01
C THR A 107 19.12 23.92 -15.87
N GLY A 108 18.79 22.77 -15.30
CA GLY A 108 18.35 21.58 -16.03
C GLY A 108 19.46 20.86 -16.80
N PHE A 109 20.71 21.32 -16.72
CA PHE A 109 21.83 20.67 -17.39
C PHE A 109 22.19 19.32 -16.73
N PRO A 110 22.57 18.31 -17.52
CA PRO A 110 23.24 17.13 -16.98
C PRO A 110 24.65 17.50 -16.54
N VAL A 111 24.97 17.28 -15.28
CA VAL A 111 26.29 17.53 -14.69
C VAL A 111 26.93 16.21 -14.32
N GLU A 112 28.08 15.90 -14.93
CA GLU A 112 28.86 14.74 -14.52
C GLU A 112 29.45 14.96 -13.13
N ILE A 113 29.28 13.96 -12.28
CA ILE A 113 29.82 13.92 -10.93
C ILE A 113 30.56 12.61 -10.74
N ASP A 114 31.69 12.65 -10.04
CA ASP A 114 32.47 11.46 -9.70
C ASP A 114 32.39 11.19 -8.17
N PRO A 115 31.31 10.57 -7.68
CA PRO A 115 31.15 10.35 -6.26
C PRO A 115 31.98 9.17 -5.72
N VAL A 116 32.44 8.23 -6.55
CA VAL A 116 33.14 7.00 -6.10
C VAL A 116 34.02 6.36 -7.21
N GLY A 117 34.73 7.14 -8.04
CA GLY A 117 35.54 6.59 -9.13
C GLY A 117 34.71 5.94 -10.24
N ARG A 118 33.55 6.52 -10.55
CA ARG A 118 32.59 6.05 -11.58
C ARG A 118 32.48 7.10 -12.70
N PRO A 119 33.39 7.08 -13.70
CA PRO A 119 33.35 8.02 -14.82
C PRO A 119 32.03 7.95 -15.58
N GLY A 120 31.48 9.08 -16.00
CA GLY A 120 30.25 9.18 -16.80
C GLY A 120 28.93 9.22 -16.02
N PHE A 121 28.94 9.21 -14.68
CA PHE A 121 27.71 9.39 -13.90
C PHE A 121 27.25 10.86 -13.93
N THR A 122 26.00 11.11 -14.35
CA THR A 122 25.45 12.47 -14.47
C THR A 122 24.22 12.67 -13.59
N VAL A 123 24.05 13.88 -13.07
CA VAL A 123 22.88 14.32 -12.31
C VAL A 123 22.33 15.58 -12.95
N THR A 124 21.01 15.67 -13.09
CA THR A 124 20.33 16.88 -13.58
C THR A 124 20.41 17.98 -12.52
N ASP A 125 20.86 19.17 -12.92
CA ASP A 125 20.95 20.31 -12.03
C ASP A 125 19.58 20.95 -11.72
N LEU A 126 19.09 20.70 -10.49
CA LEU A 126 17.88 21.32 -9.95
C LEU A 126 18.15 22.59 -9.12
N GLY A 127 19.40 23.03 -9.02
CA GLY A 127 19.79 24.22 -8.27
C GLY A 127 20.50 23.93 -6.95
N GLY A 128 20.83 24.98 -6.21
CA GLY A 128 21.54 24.90 -4.93
C GLY A 128 23.01 24.42 -5.02
N PRO A 129 23.65 24.09 -3.89
CA PRO A 129 25.08 23.76 -3.80
C PRO A 129 25.46 22.36 -4.30
N ASP A 130 24.50 21.44 -4.38
CA ASP A 130 24.66 20.00 -4.59
C ASP A 130 23.76 19.46 -5.72
N TYR A 131 23.18 20.36 -6.53
CA TYR A 131 22.30 20.05 -7.67
C TYR A 131 20.94 19.47 -7.28
N LEU A 132 20.61 19.39 -5.97
CA LEU A 132 19.38 18.76 -5.47
C LEU A 132 18.20 19.74 -5.27
N GLY A 133 18.36 21.01 -5.64
CA GLY A 133 17.31 22.02 -5.50
C GLY A 133 17.79 23.28 -4.79
N ALA A 134 17.25 24.43 -5.20
CA ALA A 134 17.37 25.69 -4.47
C ALA A 134 16.70 25.65 -3.07
N TYR A 135 17.25 26.43 -2.15
CA TYR A 135 16.68 26.73 -0.84
C TYR A 135 15.81 27.99 -0.91
N SER A 136 14.96 28.19 0.10
CA SER A 136 14.13 29.38 0.26
C SER A 136 14.46 30.10 1.55
N ARG A 137 14.35 31.43 1.58
CA ARG A 137 14.60 32.24 2.77
C ARG A 137 13.38 32.28 3.67
N ILE A 138 13.58 31.99 4.96
CA ILE A 138 12.61 32.26 6.02
C ILE A 138 13.24 33.28 6.98
N GLY A 139 12.62 34.46 7.07
CA GLY A 139 13.08 35.55 7.93
C GLY A 139 12.73 35.33 9.40
N PHE A 140 13.65 35.71 10.29
CA PHE A 140 13.46 35.77 11.73
C PHE A 140 14.03 37.09 12.27
N ASP A 141 13.58 37.52 13.45
CA ASP A 141 14.01 38.80 14.07
C ASP A 141 15.54 38.97 14.15
N LYS A 142 16.27 37.89 14.45
CA LYS A 142 17.73 37.91 14.62
C LYS A 142 18.53 37.36 13.42
N GLY A 143 17.87 37.02 12.32
CA GLY A 143 18.54 36.37 11.19
C GLY A 143 17.60 35.70 10.21
N ARG A 144 18.08 34.67 9.52
CA ARG A 144 17.28 33.91 8.55
C ARG A 144 17.69 32.45 8.54
N ALA A 145 16.75 31.58 8.16
CA ALA A 145 17.03 30.21 7.81
C ALA A 145 16.82 30.01 6.31
N LEU A 146 17.77 29.37 5.64
CA LEU A 146 17.61 28.89 4.28
C LEU A 146 17.11 27.46 4.38
N VAL A 147 15.89 27.21 3.91
CA VAL A 147 15.22 25.91 4.09
C VAL A 147 14.98 25.25 2.74
N ARG A 148 15.29 23.96 2.66
CA ARG A 148 14.96 23.09 1.54
C ARG A 148 14.24 21.86 2.06
N VAL A 149 13.10 21.56 1.44
CA VAL A 149 12.36 20.32 1.68
C VAL A 149 12.45 19.48 0.42
N ARG A 150 12.82 18.21 0.57
CA ARG A 150 12.90 17.25 -0.53
C ARG A 150 12.42 15.88 -0.06
N TYR A 151 11.78 15.14 -0.96
CA TYR A 151 11.48 13.74 -0.73
C TYR A 151 12.65 12.90 -1.25
N ALA A 152 13.16 11.94 -0.47
CA ALA A 152 14.46 11.32 -0.73
C ALA A 152 14.45 9.87 -1.24
N PRO A 153 13.69 9.47 -2.26
CA PRO A 153 14.07 8.37 -3.12
C PRO A 153 14.87 8.94 -4.31
N ASN A 154 16.03 9.51 -4.03
CA ASN A 154 16.82 10.14 -5.09
C ASN A 154 17.45 9.01 -5.91
N ALA A 155 16.82 8.68 -7.05
CA ALA A 155 17.10 7.64 -8.04
C ALA A 155 17.77 6.35 -7.52
N TYR A 156 17.20 5.19 -7.84
CA TYR A 156 17.81 3.89 -7.53
C TYR A 156 19.32 3.80 -7.89
N ASP A 157 19.72 4.44 -8.99
CA ASP A 157 21.13 4.52 -9.42
C ASP A 157 22.06 5.29 -8.45
N GLN A 158 21.52 6.23 -7.68
CA GLN A 158 22.25 7.01 -6.67
C GLN A 158 22.36 6.31 -5.31
N PHE A 159 21.71 5.16 -5.08
CA PHE A 159 22.01 4.34 -3.90
C PHE A 159 23.48 3.92 -3.86
N SER A 160 24.13 3.86 -5.04
CA SER A 160 25.55 3.59 -5.21
C SER A 160 26.46 4.83 -5.22
N ALA A 161 25.89 6.04 -5.27
CA ALA A 161 26.58 7.28 -5.60
C ALA A 161 26.00 8.47 -4.81
N ALA A 162 26.27 8.49 -3.49
CA ALA A 162 25.72 9.50 -2.59
C ALA A 162 26.17 10.92 -2.93
N THR A 163 25.21 11.79 -3.26
CA THR A 163 25.42 13.24 -3.45
C THR A 163 24.75 14.03 -2.33
N GLY A 164 25.39 15.11 -1.90
CA GLY A 164 24.88 15.97 -0.83
C GLY A 164 25.27 15.46 0.56
N ALA A 165 24.44 15.74 1.56
CA ALA A 165 24.78 15.54 2.98
C ALA A 165 24.59 14.11 3.52
N LEU A 166 23.93 13.23 2.77
CA LEU A 166 23.59 11.88 3.22
C LEU A 166 24.63 10.86 2.77
N ARG A 167 25.26 10.15 3.70
CA ARG A 167 26.24 9.08 3.37
C ARG A 167 25.59 7.77 2.88
N GLN A 168 24.39 7.46 3.37
CA GLN A 168 23.64 6.25 3.04
C GLN A 168 22.23 6.65 2.57
N THR A 169 22.14 7.14 1.33
CA THR A 169 20.88 7.63 0.71
C THR A 169 19.78 6.58 0.72
N GLY A 170 20.13 5.30 0.55
CA GLY A 170 19.19 4.17 0.59
C GLY A 170 18.34 4.11 1.87
N LYS A 171 18.93 4.41 3.03
CA LYS A 171 18.22 4.38 4.32
C LYS A 171 17.23 5.53 4.50
N ALA A 172 17.29 6.57 3.65
CA ALA A 172 16.40 7.73 3.70
C ALA A 172 15.23 7.66 2.68
N ARG A 173 15.09 6.56 1.92
CA ARG A 173 14.21 6.42 0.75
C ARG A 173 12.73 6.79 0.97
N GLY A 174 12.20 6.53 2.17
CA GLY A 174 10.79 6.79 2.52
C GLY A 174 10.55 8.09 3.30
N TYR A 175 11.60 8.88 3.56
CA TYR A 175 11.51 10.07 4.41
C TYR A 175 11.44 11.37 3.60
N THR A 176 10.77 12.37 4.17
CA THR A 176 10.89 13.76 3.73
C THR A 176 12.07 14.40 4.47
N VAL A 177 13.08 14.83 3.72
CA VAL A 177 14.29 15.45 4.24
C VAL A 177 14.10 16.96 4.29
N ILE A 178 14.38 17.53 5.45
CA ILE A 178 14.38 18.97 5.69
C ILE A 178 15.82 19.39 5.95
N GLU A 179 16.36 20.22 5.08
CA GLU A 179 17.68 20.81 5.24
C GLU A 179 17.52 22.29 5.57
N SER A 180 18.25 22.76 6.58
CA SER A 180 18.16 24.14 7.03
C SER A 180 19.54 24.70 7.31
N VAL A 181 19.83 25.88 6.74
CA VAL A 181 21.06 26.64 6.98
C VAL A 181 20.70 27.91 7.75
N GLY A 182 21.10 27.98 9.01
CA GLY A 182 20.90 29.17 9.83
C GLY A 182 21.99 30.20 9.58
N ARG A 183 21.61 31.47 9.41
CA ARG A 183 22.52 32.60 9.19
C ARG A 183 22.16 33.80 10.05
N ALA A 184 23.15 34.31 10.79
CA ALA A 184 22.97 35.41 11.71
C ALA A 184 22.76 36.77 11.02
N GLY A 185 21.78 37.53 11.51
CA GLY A 185 21.41 38.89 11.14
C GLY A 185 20.52 39.03 9.92
N ALA A 186 19.59 39.98 10.03
CA ALA A 186 18.49 40.19 9.12
C ALA A 186 18.94 40.82 7.80
N LEU A 187 18.27 40.43 6.72
CA LEU A 187 18.20 41.16 5.46
C LEU A 187 16.78 41.76 5.47
N ASP A 188 16.61 43.03 5.12
CA ASP A 188 15.28 43.63 5.20
C ASP A 188 14.28 42.97 4.23
N ASP A 189 13.00 43.04 4.59
CA ASP A 189 11.87 42.44 3.85
C ASP A 189 11.59 43.15 2.51
N GLN A 190 12.47 44.08 2.12
CA GLN A 190 12.37 44.93 0.93
C GLN A 190 13.51 44.66 -0.06
N GLY A 191 14.33 43.63 0.18
CA GLY A 191 15.40 43.24 -0.73
C GLY A 191 16.56 44.23 -0.80
N ARG A 192 16.67 45.18 0.15
CA ARG A 192 17.85 46.03 0.30
C ARG A 192 18.82 45.31 1.23
N VAL A 193 19.77 44.63 0.61
CA VAL A 193 20.88 44.03 1.32
C VAL A 193 21.76 45.15 1.87
N ASP A 194 21.98 45.17 3.20
CA ASP A 194 23.00 46.00 3.82
C ASP A 194 24.33 45.85 3.04
N PRO A 195 24.91 46.94 2.49
CA PRO A 195 26.12 46.86 1.70
C PRO A 195 27.30 46.20 2.43
N SER A 196 27.31 46.23 3.77
CA SER A 196 28.34 45.58 4.59
C SER A 196 28.21 44.06 4.67
N ARG A 197 27.10 43.49 4.17
CA ARG A 197 26.79 42.06 4.18
C ARG A 197 26.75 41.40 2.80
N LEU A 198 26.99 42.18 1.74
CA LEU A 198 27.15 41.66 0.38
C LEU A 198 28.46 40.87 0.25
N LEU A 199 28.49 39.94 -0.69
CA LEU A 199 29.74 39.30 -1.11
C LEU A 199 30.69 40.36 -1.68
N ALA A 200 31.98 40.23 -1.35
CA ALA A 200 33.02 41.14 -1.85
C ALA A 200 33.10 41.14 -3.39
N THR A 201 32.83 39.99 -4.01
CA THR A 201 32.87 39.77 -5.46
C THR A 201 31.51 39.24 -5.94
N ALA A 202 31.07 39.67 -7.12
CA ALA A 202 29.86 39.12 -7.73
C ALA A 202 30.12 37.69 -8.23
N VAL A 203 29.17 36.79 -8.01
CA VAL A 203 29.21 35.37 -8.37
C VAL A 203 28.13 35.05 -9.41
N GLN A 204 28.43 34.17 -10.36
CA GLN A 204 27.49 33.80 -11.43
C GLN A 204 26.49 32.77 -10.91
N VAL A 205 25.20 33.06 -11.04
CA VAL A 205 24.09 32.18 -10.57
C VAL A 205 23.19 31.71 -11.70
N SER A 206 23.26 32.32 -12.89
CA SER A 206 22.50 31.91 -14.08
C SER A 206 23.28 32.23 -15.37
N GLY A 207 22.77 31.75 -16.51
CA GLY A 207 23.39 31.99 -17.83
C GLY A 207 24.67 31.18 -18.07
N PHE A 208 24.77 29.97 -17.51
CA PHE A 208 25.88 29.05 -17.78
C PHE A 208 25.77 28.47 -19.20
N ALA A 209 26.92 28.18 -19.83
CA ALA A 209 26.94 27.65 -21.19
C ALA A 209 26.56 26.16 -21.26
N ASP A 210 27.04 25.36 -20.31
CA ASP A 210 26.81 23.92 -20.20
C ASP A 210 27.06 23.42 -18.76
N GLY A 211 26.91 22.11 -18.53
CA GLY A 211 27.15 21.48 -17.22
C GLY A 211 28.61 21.51 -16.74
N ASN A 212 29.58 21.66 -17.64
CA ASN A 212 31.00 21.77 -17.28
C ASN A 212 31.35 23.19 -16.84
N ASP A 213 30.84 24.20 -17.55
CA ASP A 213 30.93 25.60 -17.14
C ASP A 213 30.26 25.82 -15.78
N LEU A 214 29.06 25.26 -15.57
CA LEU A 214 28.40 25.26 -14.26
C LEU A 214 29.29 24.69 -13.16
N ARG A 215 29.88 23.50 -13.37
CA ARG A 215 30.76 22.85 -12.37
C ARG A 215 31.95 23.72 -12.00
N ASN A 216 32.59 24.34 -12.99
CA ASN A 216 33.75 25.22 -12.80
C ASN A 216 33.36 26.49 -12.04
N LYS A 217 32.26 27.14 -12.41
CA LYS A 217 31.79 28.38 -11.77
C LYS A 217 31.26 28.13 -10.36
N LEU A 218 30.59 27.00 -10.12
CA LEU A 218 30.07 26.62 -8.81
C LEU A 218 31.17 26.52 -7.73
N GLY A 219 32.37 26.08 -8.11
CA GLY A 219 33.54 26.08 -7.21
C GLY A 219 33.88 27.48 -6.69
N GLY A 220 33.76 28.51 -7.54
CA GLY A 220 33.95 29.91 -7.16
C GLY A 220 32.87 30.42 -6.21
N ILE A 221 31.61 30.02 -6.42
CA ILE A 221 30.49 30.37 -5.52
C ILE A 221 30.70 29.74 -4.14
N LYS A 222 31.09 28.46 -4.09
CA LYS A 222 31.39 27.74 -2.84
C LYS A 222 32.54 28.39 -2.06
N ALA A 223 33.59 28.85 -2.76
CA ALA A 223 34.68 29.57 -2.14
C ALA A 223 34.25 30.93 -1.57
N ALA A 224 33.36 31.64 -2.25
CA ALA A 224 32.78 32.89 -1.73
C ALA A 224 31.90 32.64 -0.48
N ASP A 225 31.10 31.57 -0.50
CA ASP A 225 30.24 31.18 0.63
C ASP A 225 31.03 30.79 1.88
N ALA A 226 32.15 30.08 1.72
CA ALA A 226 33.04 29.68 2.81
C ALA A 226 33.63 30.86 3.59
N ASN A 227 33.67 32.05 2.97
CA ASN A 227 34.13 33.28 3.61
C ASN A 227 33.03 34.01 4.39
N VAL A 228 31.78 33.52 4.37
CA VAL A 228 30.68 34.06 5.18
C VAL A 228 30.82 33.52 6.61
N PRO A 229 31.25 34.32 7.60
CA PRO A 229 31.33 33.87 8.97
C PRO A 229 29.91 33.60 9.49
N ASP A 230 29.73 32.55 10.30
CA ASP A 230 28.52 32.31 11.09
C ASP A 230 27.32 31.63 10.37
N SER A 231 27.57 30.48 9.74
CA SER A 231 26.49 29.57 9.27
C SER A 231 26.55 28.18 9.92
N ARG A 232 25.40 27.54 10.08
CA ARG A 232 25.25 26.14 10.55
C ARG A 232 24.21 25.42 9.72
N VAL A 233 24.48 24.15 9.39
CA VAL A 233 23.57 23.31 8.61
C VAL A 233 23.02 22.21 9.50
N MET A 234 21.71 22.05 9.49
CA MET A 234 21.03 20.95 10.18
C MET A 234 20.15 20.17 9.21
N ILE A 235 19.93 18.90 9.53
CA ILE A 235 19.01 18.02 8.81
C ILE A 235 17.96 17.46 9.77
N GLY A 236 16.73 17.46 9.30
CA GLY A 236 15.61 16.74 9.89
C GLY A 236 15.06 15.69 8.93
N PHE A 237 14.69 14.52 9.44
CA PHE A 237 13.89 13.53 8.69
C PHE A 237 12.47 13.52 9.22
N ALA A 238 11.53 13.95 8.39
CA ALA A 238 10.11 13.84 8.65
C ALA A 238 9.57 12.54 8.06
N SER A 239 8.91 11.75 8.90
CA SER A 239 8.35 10.46 8.54
C SER A 239 6.98 10.60 7.91
N VAL A 240 6.73 9.90 6.81
CA VAL A 240 5.37 9.68 6.29
C VAL A 240 4.75 8.41 6.89
N GLY A 241 5.58 7.50 7.43
CA GLY A 241 5.15 6.27 8.10
C GLY A 241 4.76 5.19 7.10
N MET A 242 3.66 5.38 6.39
CA MET A 242 3.07 4.38 5.47
C MET A 242 3.89 4.10 4.20
N LEU A 243 4.93 4.89 3.90
CA LEU A 243 5.79 4.70 2.73
C LEU A 243 7.15 4.06 3.06
N GLU A 244 7.44 3.84 4.34
CA GLU A 244 8.79 3.49 4.78
C GLU A 244 8.98 1.99 4.96
N THR A 245 7.94 1.33 5.50
CA THR A 245 7.88 -0.11 5.71
C THR A 245 6.54 -0.65 5.20
N PRO A 246 6.49 -1.92 4.75
CA PRO A 246 5.24 -2.57 4.36
C PRO A 246 4.27 -2.71 5.53
N VAL A 247 4.77 -2.84 6.77
CA VAL A 247 3.95 -2.87 7.97
C VAL A 247 4.39 -1.78 8.94
N TYR A 248 3.46 -0.93 9.37
CA TYR A 248 3.69 0.08 10.41
C TYR A 248 2.58 0.06 11.46
N ILE A 249 2.92 -0.30 12.70
CA ILE A 249 2.01 -0.33 13.84
C ILE A 249 2.24 0.92 14.69
N THR A 250 1.23 1.77 14.77
CA THR A 250 1.40 3.13 15.31
C THR A 250 1.07 3.28 16.79
N ASP A 251 0.21 2.43 17.35
CA ASP A 251 -0.24 2.44 18.75
C ASP A 251 -0.47 3.85 19.31
N ILE A 252 -1.32 4.63 18.64
CA ILE A 252 -1.67 6.02 18.99
C ILE A 252 -2.17 6.12 20.43
N TYR A 253 -2.89 5.10 20.90
CA TYR A 253 -3.47 5.06 22.24
C TYR A 253 -2.53 4.52 23.32
N LYS A 254 -1.30 4.13 22.96
CA LYS A 254 -0.27 3.63 23.91
C LYS A 254 -0.80 2.47 24.75
N THR A 255 -1.34 1.47 24.06
CA THR A 255 -1.98 0.32 24.70
C THR A 255 -0.92 -0.64 25.27
N ASN A 256 -1.22 -1.27 26.41
CA ASN A 256 -0.33 -2.24 27.04
C ASN A 256 -0.36 -3.63 26.37
N ARG A 257 -1.23 -3.82 25.38
CA ARG A 257 -1.33 -5.08 24.64
C ARG A 257 -0.26 -5.09 23.55
N PRO A 258 0.50 -6.19 23.38
CA PRO A 258 1.39 -6.29 22.23
C PRO A 258 0.59 -6.37 20.93
N ALA A 259 1.23 -6.00 19.83
CA ALA A 259 0.75 -6.32 18.51
C ALA A 259 1.00 -7.80 18.20
N GLU A 260 -0.08 -8.55 17.98
CA GLU A 260 -0.04 -9.97 17.67
C GLU A 260 0.06 -10.15 16.15
N ILE A 261 1.13 -10.79 15.69
CA ILE A 261 1.40 -11.02 14.26
C ILE A 261 1.69 -12.48 13.97
N GLY A 262 1.29 -12.95 12.80
CA GLY A 262 1.62 -14.29 12.31
C GLY A 262 0.40 -15.17 12.21
N PHE A 263 0.61 -16.47 12.24
CA PHE A 263 -0.45 -17.47 12.16
C PHE A 263 -0.46 -18.24 13.49
N PRO A 264 -1.58 -18.30 14.23
CA PRO A 264 -1.59 -18.97 15.54
C PRO A 264 -1.15 -20.43 15.38
N THR A 265 -0.27 -20.91 16.26
CA THR A 265 0.32 -22.26 16.26
C THR A 265 0.29 -22.79 17.69
N ALA A 266 -0.25 -23.97 18.01
CA ALA A 266 -0.50 -24.46 19.38
C ALA A 266 0.55 -25.46 19.95
N GLY A 267 1.56 -25.91 19.19
CA GLY A 267 2.55 -26.89 19.72
C GLY A 267 3.88 -26.98 18.95
N ALA A 268 4.93 -27.48 19.62
CA ALA A 268 6.33 -27.42 19.16
C ALA A 268 6.56 -28.14 17.82
N GLY A 269 7.26 -27.47 16.90
CA GLY A 269 7.44 -27.93 15.53
C GLY A 269 8.35 -29.17 15.39
N GLY A 270 7.84 -30.19 14.69
CA GLY A 270 8.61 -30.93 13.71
C GLY A 270 8.29 -30.42 12.31
N LEU A 271 9.09 -30.81 11.31
CA LEU A 271 8.90 -30.47 9.88
C LEU A 271 7.49 -30.77 9.32
N PHE A 272 6.66 -31.55 10.04
CA PHE A 272 5.38 -32.08 9.59
C PHE A 272 4.33 -32.25 10.70
N THR A 273 4.35 -31.43 11.76
CA THR A 273 3.29 -31.45 12.78
C THR A 273 2.64 -30.10 12.92
N ASP A 274 1.40 -30.09 12.46
CA ASP A 274 0.51 -28.97 12.33
C ASP A 274 -0.32 -28.85 13.61
N ASN A 275 -0.17 -27.74 14.34
CA ASN A 275 -0.95 -27.42 15.53
C ASN A 275 -1.26 -25.92 15.49
N THR A 276 -2.49 -25.43 15.38
CA THR A 276 -2.78 -24.00 15.10
C THR A 276 -3.69 -23.21 15.98
N GLY A 277 -4.47 -23.80 16.88
CA GLY A 277 -5.36 -22.98 17.71
C GLY A 277 -6.37 -22.11 16.95
N VAL A 278 -6.33 -22.05 15.60
CA VAL A 278 -7.46 -21.73 14.72
C VAL A 278 -8.46 -22.89 14.68
N GLY A 279 -8.10 -24.07 15.18
CA GLY A 279 -9.03 -25.17 15.41
C GLY A 279 -9.57 -25.85 14.15
N ASN A 280 -8.88 -25.68 13.02
CA ASN A 280 -9.19 -26.37 11.76
C ASN A 280 -8.19 -27.48 11.50
N THR A 281 -8.66 -28.56 10.87
CA THR A 281 -7.82 -29.68 10.44
C THR A 281 -7.99 -29.92 8.94
N TYR A 282 -6.91 -30.38 8.30
CA TYR A 282 -6.90 -30.75 6.89
C TYR A 282 -6.13 -32.08 6.75
N GLU A 283 -6.78 -33.08 6.13
CA GLU A 283 -6.23 -34.44 5.98
C GLU A 283 -5.72 -35.07 7.31
N GLY A 284 -6.39 -34.75 8.43
CA GLY A 284 -6.09 -35.30 9.76
C GLY A 284 -4.99 -34.59 10.54
N PHE A 285 -4.37 -33.55 9.97
CA PHE A 285 -3.43 -32.67 10.65
C PHE A 285 -4.14 -31.36 10.99
N GLU A 286 -3.69 -30.56 11.97
CA GLU A 286 -4.21 -29.17 12.08
C GLU A 286 -3.85 -28.37 10.82
N VAL A 287 -4.14 -27.07 10.73
CA VAL A 287 -3.76 -26.26 9.57
C VAL A 287 -2.77 -25.18 9.96
N ALA A 288 -1.53 -25.23 9.46
CA ALA A 288 -0.44 -24.32 9.74
C ALA A 288 0.18 -23.85 8.45
N THR A 289 0.23 -22.53 8.30
CA THR A 289 0.93 -21.90 7.19
C THR A 289 1.86 -20.82 7.72
N GLY A 290 3.03 -20.72 7.10
CA GLY A 290 3.96 -19.64 7.42
C GLY A 290 3.44 -18.32 6.90
N ARG A 291 3.61 -17.24 7.66
CA ARG A 291 3.37 -15.89 7.15
C ARG A 291 4.61 -15.41 6.40
N LEU A 292 4.44 -15.06 5.14
CA LEU A 292 5.48 -14.44 4.32
C LEU A 292 5.28 -12.92 4.30
N LEU A 293 6.35 -12.16 4.53
CA LEU A 293 6.38 -10.71 4.43
C LEU A 293 7.49 -10.30 3.46
N GLY A 294 7.09 -9.65 2.36
CA GLY A 294 7.97 -9.38 1.23
C GLY A 294 8.03 -10.53 0.22
N ALA A 295 9.05 -10.50 -0.65
CA ALA A 295 9.22 -11.30 -1.88
C ALA A 295 8.48 -10.75 -3.13
N ASN A 296 8.97 -11.16 -4.32
CA ASN A 296 8.41 -10.76 -5.61
C ASN A 296 7.02 -11.40 -5.83
N ALA A 297 6.14 -10.72 -6.57
CA ALA A 297 4.77 -11.14 -6.89
C ALA A 297 4.66 -12.54 -7.57
N SER A 298 5.75 -13.04 -8.15
CA SER A 298 5.85 -14.40 -8.71
C SER A 298 6.11 -15.50 -7.68
N GLY A 299 6.35 -15.16 -6.41
CA GLY A 299 6.71 -16.11 -5.35
C GLY A 299 8.06 -16.80 -5.54
N ALA A 300 8.87 -16.41 -6.53
CA ALA A 300 10.16 -17.02 -6.82
C ALA A 300 11.28 -16.44 -5.94
N ALA A 301 12.01 -17.32 -5.25
CA ALA A 301 13.13 -17.01 -4.37
C ALA A 301 14.46 -16.73 -5.11
N ASN A 302 14.44 -15.96 -6.20
CA ASN A 302 15.67 -15.69 -6.95
C ASN A 302 16.39 -14.46 -6.40
N ILE A 303 17.66 -14.66 -6.01
CA ILE A 303 18.63 -13.60 -5.75
C ILE A 303 18.77 -12.78 -7.05
N PRO A 304 18.48 -11.48 -7.06
CA PRO A 304 18.64 -10.66 -8.26
C PRO A 304 20.12 -10.58 -8.61
N VAL A 305 20.48 -11.04 -9.81
CA VAL A 305 21.89 -11.08 -10.26
C VAL A 305 22.38 -9.72 -10.79
N SER A 306 21.56 -8.67 -10.81
CA SER A 306 21.95 -7.35 -11.31
C SER A 306 21.21 -6.23 -10.59
N ASN A 307 21.89 -5.11 -10.30
CA ASN A 307 21.22 -3.89 -9.89
C ASN A 307 20.35 -3.30 -11.01
N ALA A 308 20.61 -3.62 -12.27
CA ALA A 308 19.97 -2.95 -13.39
C ALA A 308 18.54 -3.46 -13.69
N GLN A 309 17.87 -4.12 -12.74
CA GLN A 309 16.53 -4.68 -12.91
C GLN A 309 15.60 -4.23 -11.77
N TRP A 310 14.81 -3.18 -12.02
CA TRP A 310 13.88 -2.59 -11.04
C TRP A 310 12.77 -3.55 -10.59
N ASP A 311 12.36 -4.47 -11.46
CA ASP A 311 11.35 -5.52 -11.22
C ASP A 311 11.84 -6.63 -10.28
N GLN A 312 13.13 -6.64 -9.96
CA GLN A 312 13.75 -7.63 -9.08
C GLN A 312 14.32 -7.00 -7.80
N LEU A 313 13.80 -5.85 -7.33
CA LEU A 313 14.24 -5.28 -6.06
C LEU A 313 14.04 -6.29 -4.91
N PRO A 314 15.11 -6.82 -4.28
CA PRO A 314 14.94 -7.79 -3.20
C PRO A 314 14.56 -7.05 -1.91
N GLY A 315 13.87 -7.76 -1.01
CA GLY A 315 13.43 -7.22 0.29
C GLY A 315 11.91 -7.17 0.41
N ALA A 316 11.40 -6.02 0.83
CA ALA A 316 9.98 -5.71 0.96
C ALA A 316 9.26 -6.30 2.19
N GLY A 317 10.00 -6.74 3.21
CA GLY A 317 9.49 -7.40 4.43
C GLY A 317 9.81 -6.67 5.74
N GLY A 318 10.20 -5.38 5.68
CA GLY A 318 10.50 -4.57 6.87
C GLY A 318 9.27 -4.31 7.75
N LEU A 319 9.46 -4.02 9.04
CA LEU A 319 8.36 -3.73 9.95
C LEU A 319 8.77 -2.66 10.95
N TYR A 320 7.87 -1.74 11.25
CA TYR A 320 8.04 -0.79 12.34
C TYR A 320 6.87 -0.90 13.31
N SER A 321 7.12 -1.05 14.61
CA SER A 321 6.10 -1.09 15.64
C SER A 321 6.44 -0.17 16.79
N ASN A 322 5.46 0.64 17.19
CA ASN A 322 5.55 1.49 18.38
C ASN A 322 5.19 0.77 19.68
N THR A 323 4.75 -0.48 19.60
CA THR A 323 4.43 -1.33 20.75
C THR A 323 5.21 -2.64 20.67
N ALA A 324 5.17 -3.43 21.75
CA ALA A 324 5.73 -4.76 21.78
C ALA A 324 5.07 -5.66 20.73
N ILE A 325 5.81 -6.64 20.20
CA ILE A 325 5.28 -7.61 19.23
C ILE A 325 5.25 -9.00 19.85
N GLU A 326 4.13 -9.69 19.65
CA GLU A 326 3.98 -11.11 19.91
C GLU A 326 3.91 -11.88 18.59
N VAL A 327 4.89 -12.75 18.37
CA VAL A 327 5.00 -13.54 17.13
C VAL A 327 4.29 -14.86 17.30
N HIS A 328 3.35 -15.17 16.41
CA HIS A 328 2.61 -16.42 16.34
C HIS A 328 3.09 -17.26 15.14
N GLY A 329 3.38 -18.54 15.40
CA GLY A 329 3.77 -19.49 14.36
C GLY A 329 5.07 -19.12 13.65
N ALA A 330 5.22 -19.57 12.40
CA ALA A 330 6.39 -19.27 11.59
C ALA A 330 6.19 -18.01 10.75
N VAL A 331 7.07 -17.02 10.90
CA VAL A 331 7.09 -15.80 10.08
C VAL A 331 8.42 -15.70 9.35
N THR A 332 8.37 -15.50 8.03
CA THR A 332 9.55 -15.25 7.20
C THR A 332 9.47 -13.87 6.57
N ALA A 333 10.51 -13.06 6.76
CA ALA A 333 10.62 -11.70 6.23
C ALA A 333 11.81 -11.57 5.27
N PHE A 334 11.57 -11.03 4.08
CA PHE A 334 12.62 -10.69 3.12
C PHE A 334 13.02 -9.22 3.34
N VAL A 335 14.27 -8.94 3.71
CA VAL A 335 14.70 -7.59 4.10
C VAL A 335 15.93 -7.14 3.33
N ASN A 336 15.89 -5.91 2.84
CA ASN A 336 17.00 -5.25 2.18
C ASN A 336 17.67 -4.21 3.08
N THR A 337 18.80 -4.59 3.65
CA THR A 337 19.55 -3.77 4.61
C THR A 337 20.19 -2.54 3.95
N GLY A 338 20.54 -2.62 2.67
CA GLY A 338 21.07 -1.49 1.88
C GLY A 338 20.05 -0.35 1.74
N LEU A 339 18.76 -0.70 1.81
CA LEU A 339 17.66 0.23 1.77
C LEU A 339 17.08 0.57 3.16
N GLY A 340 17.73 0.12 4.23
CA GLY A 340 17.32 0.39 5.60
C GLY A 340 16.14 -0.45 6.10
N GLU A 341 15.83 -1.58 5.46
CA GLU A 341 14.81 -2.50 5.95
C GLU A 341 15.30 -3.31 7.14
N SER A 342 14.47 -3.36 8.18
CA SER A 342 14.63 -4.20 9.35
C SER A 342 13.29 -4.30 10.08
N TRP A 343 13.23 -5.08 11.15
CA TRP A 343 12.14 -5.07 12.11
C TRP A 343 12.55 -4.22 13.31
N ILE A 344 11.86 -3.09 13.47
CA ILE A 344 12.12 -2.11 14.52
C ILE A 344 10.92 -2.09 15.45
N VAL A 345 11.12 -2.54 16.69
CA VAL A 345 10.04 -2.72 17.66
C VAL A 345 10.32 -1.90 18.90
N ASN A 346 9.40 -1.01 19.26
CA ASN A 346 9.44 -0.24 20.50
C ASN A 346 8.57 -0.94 21.56
N GLY A 347 9.18 -1.76 22.41
CA GLY A 347 8.45 -2.45 23.50
C GLY A 347 8.85 -3.90 23.74
N GLY A 348 9.79 -4.44 22.98
CA GLY A 348 10.23 -5.82 23.07
C GLY A 348 9.51 -6.75 22.09
N VAL A 349 10.13 -7.90 21.86
CA VAL A 349 9.62 -8.99 21.04
C VAL A 349 9.47 -10.21 21.92
N ARG A 350 8.37 -10.93 21.77
CA ARG A 350 8.11 -12.16 22.50
C ARG A 350 7.49 -13.23 21.60
N PRO A 351 7.83 -14.51 21.82
CA PRO A 351 7.09 -15.59 21.20
C PRO A 351 5.69 -15.72 21.83
N ALA A 352 4.69 -16.12 21.05
CA ALA A 352 3.39 -16.51 21.59
C ALA A 352 3.47 -17.86 22.33
N ASN A 353 4.36 -18.75 21.88
CA ASN A 353 4.61 -20.07 22.43
C ASN A 353 5.92 -20.68 21.88
N SER A 354 6.23 -21.92 22.26
CA SER A 354 7.42 -22.65 21.83
C SER A 354 7.53 -22.92 20.32
N SER A 355 6.44 -22.76 19.57
CA SER A 355 6.38 -22.96 18.11
C SER A 355 6.68 -21.70 17.31
N SER A 356 6.78 -20.56 17.99
CA SER A 356 6.97 -19.27 17.34
C SER A 356 8.39 -19.17 16.77
N SER A 357 8.51 -18.81 15.50
CA SER A 357 9.80 -18.61 14.84
C SER A 357 9.78 -17.42 13.89
N LEU A 358 10.92 -16.75 13.77
CA LEU A 358 11.12 -15.63 12.86
C LEU A 358 12.38 -15.85 12.05
N THR A 359 12.25 -15.80 10.73
CA THR A 359 13.38 -15.98 9.81
C THR A 359 13.53 -14.77 8.91
N PHE A 360 14.72 -14.20 8.83
CA PHE A 360 15.06 -13.13 7.90
C PHE A 360 15.87 -13.67 6.73
N GLN A 361 15.37 -13.41 5.52
CA GLN A 361 16.15 -13.50 4.29
C GLN A 361 16.72 -12.12 4.00
N ALA A 362 17.99 -11.90 4.29
CA ALA A 362 18.63 -10.58 4.27
C ALA A 362 19.49 -10.38 3.02
N PHE A 363 19.37 -9.19 2.42
CA PHE A 363 20.09 -8.78 1.21
C PHE A 363 20.81 -7.45 1.43
N ASP A 364 21.93 -7.28 0.73
CA ASP A 364 22.73 -6.05 0.66
C ASP A 364 23.17 -5.76 -0.79
N LEU A 365 23.58 -4.50 -1.03
CA LEU A 365 24.14 -4.08 -2.31
C LEU A 365 25.65 -4.26 -2.27
N ASP A 366 26.19 -5.08 -3.16
CA ASP A 366 27.62 -5.10 -3.44
C ASP A 366 28.00 -3.94 -4.35
N ALA A 367 28.62 -2.90 -3.78
CA ALA A 367 29.10 -1.74 -4.53
C ALA A 367 30.58 -1.86 -4.95
N SER A 368 31.25 -2.99 -4.69
CA SER A 368 32.68 -3.17 -5.01
C SER A 368 32.96 -3.48 -6.48
N THR A 369 31.93 -3.82 -7.26
CA THR A 369 32.00 -4.15 -8.68
C THR A 369 31.67 -2.94 -9.56
N ALA A 370 32.20 -2.91 -10.79
CA ALA A 370 31.89 -1.85 -11.77
C ALA A 370 30.39 -1.74 -12.09
N THR A 371 29.65 -2.85 -11.93
CA THR A 371 28.19 -2.92 -11.94
C THR A 371 27.72 -3.46 -10.59
N PRO A 372 27.20 -2.62 -9.67
CA PRO A 372 26.73 -3.09 -8.37
C PRO A 372 25.71 -4.23 -8.51
N GLN A 373 25.71 -5.19 -7.60
CA GLN A 373 24.77 -6.32 -7.64
C GLN A 373 24.12 -6.52 -6.27
N TRP A 374 22.84 -6.89 -6.25
CA TRP A 374 22.22 -7.38 -5.03
C TRP A 374 22.77 -8.76 -4.72
N ARG A 375 23.06 -9.02 -3.45
CA ARG A 375 23.48 -10.35 -2.99
C ARG A 375 22.79 -10.71 -1.69
N ALA A 376 22.77 -12.00 -1.40
CA ALA A 376 22.43 -12.48 -0.07
C ALA A 376 23.54 -12.07 0.91
N TRP A 377 23.13 -11.73 2.13
CA TRP A 377 24.04 -11.30 3.18
C TRP A 377 24.96 -12.45 3.61
N ALA A 378 26.28 -12.24 3.57
CA ALA A 378 27.29 -13.26 3.87
C ALA A 378 28.46 -12.74 4.74
N VAL A 379 29.12 -13.67 5.45
CA VAL A 379 30.15 -13.41 6.48
C VAL A 379 31.41 -12.69 5.96
N ALA A 380 31.67 -12.73 4.65
CA ALA A 380 32.92 -12.26 4.04
C ALA A 380 33.21 -10.75 4.15
N ASN A 381 32.30 -9.92 4.68
CA ASN A 381 32.41 -8.46 4.72
C ASN A 381 32.47 -7.86 6.14
N GLY A 382 33.03 -8.60 7.12
CA GLY A 382 33.13 -8.12 8.51
C GLY A 382 31.83 -8.21 9.31
N ASN A 383 30.87 -9.02 8.83
CA ASN A 383 29.60 -9.28 9.51
C ASN A 383 29.57 -10.72 10.08
N PRO A 384 29.15 -10.94 11.34
CA PRO A 384 29.12 -12.28 11.92
C PRO A 384 27.92 -13.15 11.48
N PHE A 385 26.99 -12.64 10.65
CA PHE A 385 25.76 -13.34 10.25
C PHE A 385 25.73 -13.73 8.77
N ASN A 386 24.95 -14.77 8.45
CA ASN A 386 24.68 -15.25 7.10
C ASN A 386 23.16 -15.34 6.89
N SER A 387 22.67 -15.01 5.69
CA SER A 387 21.27 -15.24 5.32
C SER A 387 21.02 -16.73 5.02
N PRO A 388 19.92 -17.34 5.52
CA PRO A 388 18.91 -16.77 6.42
C PRO A 388 19.36 -16.66 7.87
N VAL A 389 18.89 -15.60 8.56
CA VAL A 389 19.03 -15.42 10.00
C VAL A 389 17.75 -15.86 10.70
N ALA A 390 17.79 -16.94 11.47
CA ALA A 390 16.63 -17.54 12.12
C ALA A 390 16.65 -17.39 13.64
N PHE A 391 15.49 -17.07 14.22
CA PHE A 391 15.24 -16.97 15.65
C PHE A 391 14.16 -17.97 16.05
N ASN A 392 14.48 -18.87 16.98
CA ASN A 392 13.49 -19.72 17.64
C ASN A 392 12.78 -18.96 18.79
N ALA A 393 11.75 -19.57 19.39
CA ALA A 393 10.98 -18.95 20.46
C ALA A 393 11.83 -18.41 21.62
N ALA A 394 12.86 -19.14 22.06
CA ALA A 394 13.73 -18.69 23.15
C ALA A 394 14.63 -17.50 22.76
N GLN A 395 15.11 -17.48 21.50
CA GLN A 395 15.95 -16.40 20.96
C GLN A 395 15.14 -15.15 20.62
N LEU A 396 13.86 -15.31 20.29
CA LEU A 396 12.92 -14.21 20.02
C LEU A 396 12.59 -13.38 21.25
N ASN A 397 12.69 -13.96 22.44
CA ASN A 397 12.32 -13.29 23.67
C ASN A 397 13.35 -12.21 24.03
N SER A 398 12.93 -10.95 24.00
CA SER A 398 13.73 -9.79 24.40
C SER A 398 14.26 -9.82 25.84
N ASP A 399 13.59 -10.57 26.74
CA ASP A 399 14.01 -10.80 28.12
C ASP A 399 15.15 -11.81 28.24
N ASN A 400 15.46 -12.54 27.18
CA ASN A 400 16.58 -13.46 27.19
C ASN A 400 17.91 -12.67 27.30
N PRO A 401 18.78 -12.97 28.30
CA PRO A 401 20.10 -12.37 28.39
C PRO A 401 20.98 -12.60 27.15
N GLN A 402 20.69 -13.65 26.38
CA GLN A 402 21.35 -13.99 25.12
C GLN A 402 20.62 -13.45 23.88
N PHE A 403 19.66 -12.54 24.03
CA PHE A 403 18.98 -11.91 22.91
C PHE A 403 19.99 -11.25 21.96
N ASN A 404 19.81 -11.49 20.67
CA ASN A 404 20.68 -10.98 19.62
C ASN A 404 19.83 -10.27 18.56
N THR A 405 20.31 -9.15 18.03
CA THR A 405 19.58 -8.40 16.99
C THR A 405 19.69 -9.01 15.59
N GLY A 406 20.50 -10.07 15.41
CA GLY A 406 20.79 -10.66 14.11
C GLY A 406 21.53 -9.70 13.19
N GLY A 407 22.42 -8.87 13.74
CA GLY A 407 23.18 -7.87 13.00
C GLY A 407 22.41 -6.58 12.73
N GLY A 408 21.49 -6.21 13.63
CA GLY A 408 20.63 -5.03 13.50
C GLY A 408 19.35 -5.26 12.69
N LEU A 409 19.07 -6.50 12.27
CA LEU A 409 17.83 -6.85 11.57
C LEU A 409 16.60 -6.82 12.46
N LEU A 410 16.77 -7.12 13.75
CA LEU A 410 15.72 -7.11 14.76
C LEU A 410 16.12 -6.19 15.92
N GLN A 411 15.48 -5.03 16.01
CA GLN A 411 15.62 -4.11 17.14
C GLN A 411 14.40 -4.24 18.04
N ASP A 412 14.62 -4.33 19.35
CA ASP A 412 13.55 -4.59 20.31
C ASP A 412 13.26 -3.43 21.27
N GLY A 413 13.95 -2.30 21.10
CA GLY A 413 13.67 -1.05 21.80
C GLY A 413 14.25 -0.99 23.21
N ARG A 414 15.00 -2.00 23.65
CA ARG A 414 15.68 -2.00 24.95
C ARG A 414 16.95 -1.17 24.91
N SER A 415 17.34 -0.61 26.06
CA SER A 415 18.56 0.17 26.19
C SER A 415 19.81 -0.72 26.08
N GLY A 416 20.82 -0.26 25.35
CA GLY A 416 22.12 -0.91 25.22
C GLY A 416 22.32 -1.56 23.85
N GLU A 417 23.39 -2.34 23.76
CA GLU A 417 23.80 -3.07 22.57
C GLU A 417 23.65 -4.57 22.82
N ASP A 418 23.55 -5.37 21.75
CA ASP A 418 23.65 -6.82 21.85
C ASP A 418 25.11 -7.28 22.05
N THR A 419 25.31 -8.60 22.17
CA THR A 419 26.65 -9.19 22.38
C THR A 419 27.65 -8.85 21.27
N ASN A 420 27.17 -8.47 20.08
CA ASN A 420 27.98 -8.13 18.92
C ASN A 420 28.11 -6.61 18.71
N GLY A 421 27.62 -5.78 19.65
CA GLY A 421 27.71 -4.31 19.58
C GLY A 421 26.63 -3.64 18.71
N TYR A 422 25.59 -4.36 18.30
CA TYR A 422 24.48 -3.75 17.55
C TYR A 422 23.47 -3.11 18.49
N ASN A 423 23.06 -1.89 18.16
CA ASN A 423 22.10 -1.14 18.97
C ASN A 423 20.73 -1.84 19.02
N ARG A 424 20.20 -2.01 20.23
CA ARG A 424 18.84 -2.52 20.49
C ARG A 424 17.80 -1.41 20.60
N GLN A 425 18.23 -0.20 20.93
CA GLN A 425 17.34 0.91 21.24
C GLN A 425 16.72 1.50 19.98
N THR A 426 15.41 1.72 20.04
CA THR A 426 14.67 2.51 19.06
C THR A 426 13.78 3.53 19.75
N LYS A 427 13.41 4.60 19.03
CA LYS A 427 12.48 5.62 19.52
C LYS A 427 11.08 5.33 19.00
N ARG A 428 10.06 5.85 19.68
CA ARG A 428 8.69 5.79 19.19
C ARG A 428 8.50 6.85 18.11
N LYS A 429 7.80 6.50 17.03
CA LYS A 429 7.41 7.44 15.98
C LYS A 429 5.94 7.78 16.13
N GLU A 430 5.56 9.01 16.37
CA GLU A 430 4.14 9.37 16.46
C GLU A 430 3.43 9.15 15.11
N ALA A 431 2.17 8.72 15.15
CA ALA A 431 1.41 8.46 13.94
C ALA A 431 1.15 9.74 13.14
N PRO A 432 1.22 9.71 11.79
CA PRO A 432 0.65 10.76 10.96
C PRO A 432 -0.84 10.94 11.27
N SER A 433 -1.38 12.14 11.19
CA SER A 433 -2.80 12.39 11.48
C SER A 433 -3.52 12.89 10.24
N ILE A 434 -4.58 12.19 9.83
CA ILE A 434 -5.51 12.64 8.78
C ILE A 434 -6.59 13.59 9.34
N THR A 435 -6.70 13.69 10.66
CA THR A 435 -7.66 14.57 11.34
C THR A 435 -7.00 15.83 11.90
N ALA A 436 -5.71 16.05 11.60
CA ALA A 436 -5.01 17.27 12.00
C ALA A 436 -5.69 18.48 11.35
N THR A 437 -6.01 19.47 12.17
CA THR A 437 -6.54 20.74 11.71
C THR A 437 -5.42 21.77 11.62
N ASP A 438 -5.57 22.70 10.68
CA ASP A 438 -4.75 23.89 10.65
C ASP A 438 -5.17 24.83 11.80
N PRO A 439 -4.23 25.26 12.67
CA PRO A 439 -4.53 26.18 13.77
C PRO A 439 -5.14 27.51 13.33
N GLN A 440 -4.87 27.97 12.10
CA GLN A 440 -5.36 29.26 11.61
C GLN A 440 -6.79 29.16 11.05
N SER A 441 -7.05 28.18 10.18
CA SER A 441 -8.37 28.00 9.55
C SER A 441 -9.35 27.17 10.40
N GLY A 442 -8.85 26.40 11.37
CA GLY A 442 -9.64 25.47 12.19
C GLY A 442 -10.18 24.26 11.44
N LEU A 443 -9.82 24.09 10.16
CA LEU A 443 -10.30 23.02 9.31
C LEU A 443 -9.27 21.90 9.12
N ASN A 444 -9.79 20.71 8.78
CA ASN A 444 -8.99 19.60 8.30
C ASN A 444 -8.49 19.89 6.87
N ARG A 445 -7.21 19.62 6.60
CA ARG A 445 -6.59 19.75 5.26
C ARG A 445 -7.42 19.15 4.13
N TYR A 446 -8.05 17.99 4.34
CA TYR A 446 -8.76 17.30 3.25
C TYR A 446 -10.11 17.95 2.98
N LEU A 447 -10.69 18.65 3.96
CA LEU A 447 -11.85 19.51 3.73
C LEU A 447 -11.43 20.80 3.01
N GLU A 448 -10.28 21.37 3.36
CA GLU A 448 -9.74 22.54 2.66
C GLU A 448 -9.44 22.25 1.19
N LEU A 449 -8.84 21.09 0.89
CA LEU A 449 -8.53 20.62 -0.47
C LEU A 449 -9.75 20.19 -1.29
N THR A 450 -10.91 20.01 -0.69
CA THR A 450 -12.10 19.51 -1.40
C THR A 450 -13.26 20.49 -1.28
N GLN A 451 -13.89 20.55 -0.12
CA GLN A 451 -15.06 21.38 0.18
C GLN A 451 -14.83 22.88 -0.09
N ARG A 452 -13.66 23.42 0.25
CA ARG A 452 -13.35 24.87 0.11
C ARG A 452 -12.67 25.24 -1.22
N THR A 453 -12.87 24.44 -2.25
CA THR A 453 -12.27 24.67 -3.58
C THR A 453 -13.35 24.82 -4.66
N GLY A 454 -12.97 25.28 -5.84
CA GLY A 454 -13.88 25.49 -6.96
C GLY A 454 -14.46 26.91 -7.02
N VAL A 455 -15.53 27.08 -7.80
CA VAL A 455 -16.13 28.40 -8.05
C VAL A 455 -17.16 28.71 -6.98
N ALA A 456 -17.11 29.90 -6.40
CA ALA A 456 -18.13 30.36 -5.48
C ALA A 456 -19.46 30.62 -6.23
N ASN A 457 -20.54 30.04 -5.74
CA ASN A 457 -21.89 30.31 -6.22
C ASN A 457 -22.37 31.70 -5.74
N PRO A 458 -23.50 32.23 -6.26
CA PRO A 458 -24.03 33.54 -5.86
C PRO A 458 -24.32 33.68 -4.36
N ASN A 459 -24.47 32.57 -3.64
CA ASN A 459 -24.71 32.52 -2.19
C ASN A 459 -23.40 32.52 -1.37
N GLY A 460 -22.24 32.57 -2.02
CA GLY A 460 -20.92 32.57 -1.37
C GLY A 460 -20.39 31.17 -0.99
N THR A 461 -21.08 30.10 -1.37
CA THR A 461 -20.66 28.71 -1.15
C THR A 461 -19.81 28.22 -2.32
N PHE A 462 -18.75 27.48 -2.04
CA PHE A 462 -17.90 26.91 -3.09
C PHE A 462 -18.52 25.67 -3.72
N SER A 463 -18.40 25.51 -5.05
CA SER A 463 -18.88 24.34 -5.78
C SER A 463 -18.25 23.03 -5.29
N GLY A 464 -17.08 23.08 -4.65
CA GLY A 464 -16.43 21.95 -4.01
C GLY A 464 -17.24 21.34 -2.86
N GLU A 465 -18.13 22.10 -2.22
CA GLU A 465 -19.05 21.57 -1.19
C GLU A 465 -20.01 20.51 -1.75
N PHE A 466 -20.29 20.57 -3.05
CA PHE A 466 -21.15 19.62 -3.76
C PHE A 466 -20.35 18.57 -4.56
N GLY A 467 -19.02 18.58 -4.44
CA GLY A 467 -18.10 17.65 -5.10
C GLY A 467 -17.50 18.15 -6.42
N HIS A 468 -17.72 19.42 -6.80
CA HIS A 468 -17.25 20.03 -8.05
C HIS A 468 -16.03 20.96 -7.85
N GLY A 469 -15.10 20.53 -7.00
CA GLY A 469 -13.91 21.29 -6.61
C GLY A 469 -12.63 20.85 -7.35
N GLU A 470 -11.48 21.30 -6.85
CA GLU A 470 -10.16 20.80 -7.26
C GLU A 470 -9.88 19.39 -6.70
N GLY A 471 -10.59 19.01 -5.64
CA GLY A 471 -10.73 17.64 -5.18
C GLY A 471 -12.22 17.32 -4.98
N VAL A 472 -12.54 16.03 -4.83
CA VAL A 472 -13.95 15.59 -4.74
C VAL A 472 -14.33 15.39 -3.29
N TYR A 473 -15.38 16.10 -2.86
CA TYR A 473 -16.00 15.92 -1.55
C TYR A 473 -17.32 15.15 -1.70
N VAL A 474 -17.55 14.19 -0.80
CA VAL A 474 -18.81 13.44 -0.71
C VAL A 474 -19.37 13.52 0.70
N ASP A 475 -20.53 14.15 0.81
CA ASP A 475 -21.28 14.43 2.05
C ASP A 475 -22.10 13.22 2.54
N SER A 476 -21.51 12.02 2.59
CA SER A 476 -22.14 10.84 3.17
C SER A 476 -21.62 10.63 4.59
N ASN A 477 -22.31 11.17 5.61
CA ASN A 477 -21.84 11.11 7.00
C ASN A 477 -22.08 9.75 7.68
N GLU A 478 -22.73 8.82 6.98
CA GLU A 478 -23.07 7.50 7.49
C GLU A 478 -21.80 6.69 7.77
N ARG A 479 -21.85 5.98 8.91
CA ARG A 479 -20.83 5.01 9.33
C ARG A 479 -21.55 3.70 9.53
N GLY A 480 -21.15 2.65 8.81
CA GLY A 480 -21.85 1.42 8.45
C GLY A 480 -22.51 0.56 9.54
N ASN A 481 -22.64 1.04 10.78
CA ASN A 481 -23.62 0.56 11.75
C ASN A 481 -23.80 1.50 12.98
N ARG A 482 -23.31 2.75 12.93
CA ARG A 482 -23.48 3.73 14.00
C ARG A 482 -24.64 4.65 13.65
N ARG A 483 -25.74 4.59 14.41
CA ARG A 483 -26.79 5.61 14.33
C ARG A 483 -26.17 6.98 14.58
N GLY A 484 -26.52 7.95 13.75
CA GLY A 484 -26.05 9.33 13.88
C GLY A 484 -26.42 9.93 15.24
N SER A 485 -25.58 10.85 15.69
CA SER A 485 -25.75 11.82 16.80
C SER A 485 -25.59 11.41 18.28
N ASP A 486 -25.40 10.14 18.66
CA ASP A 486 -25.06 9.82 20.06
C ASP A 486 -24.04 8.68 20.20
N GLN A 487 -23.14 8.81 21.19
CA GLN A 487 -22.08 7.87 21.63
C GLN A 487 -20.62 8.17 21.24
N ALA A 488 -20.18 9.42 21.45
CA ALA A 488 -18.79 9.67 21.83
C ALA A 488 -18.46 9.25 23.28
N ARG A 489 -19.41 8.63 24.03
CA ARG A 489 -19.25 8.31 25.47
C ARG A 489 -19.81 6.97 25.96
N GLY A 490 -20.25 6.06 25.07
CA GLY A 490 -20.77 4.75 25.48
C GLY A 490 -20.12 3.64 24.68
N PHE A 491 -19.19 2.92 25.29
CA PHE A 491 -18.67 1.67 24.74
C PHE A 491 -19.77 0.62 24.91
N ASP A 492 -20.65 0.46 23.91
CA ASP A 492 -21.57 -0.68 23.81
C ASP A 492 -20.87 -1.76 22.96
N PRO A 493 -20.18 -2.73 23.58
CA PRO A 493 -19.42 -3.75 22.84
C PRO A 493 -20.29 -4.58 21.89
N GLN A 494 -21.62 -4.66 22.10
CA GLN A 494 -22.52 -5.38 21.19
C GLN A 494 -22.72 -4.69 19.83
N LYS A 495 -22.31 -3.42 19.68
CA LYS A 495 -22.48 -2.61 18.44
C LYS A 495 -21.16 -2.21 17.79
N SER A 496 -20.06 -2.87 18.12
CA SER A 496 -18.78 -2.60 17.47
C SER A 496 -18.77 -3.14 16.03
N LEU A 497 -18.20 -2.40 15.07
CA LEU A 497 -18.12 -2.80 13.66
C LEU A 497 -17.43 -4.17 13.47
N PRO A 498 -16.30 -4.47 14.13
CA PRO A 498 -15.70 -5.81 14.05
C PRO A 498 -16.65 -6.91 14.52
N ASN A 499 -17.42 -6.69 15.59
CA ASN A 499 -18.38 -7.69 16.05
C ASN A 499 -19.51 -7.91 15.04
N ASP A 500 -19.92 -6.87 14.29
CA ASP A 500 -20.89 -7.04 13.21
C ASP A 500 -20.31 -7.82 12.02
N TRP A 501 -19.06 -7.52 11.63
CA TRP A 501 -18.34 -8.25 10.56
C TRP A 501 -18.12 -9.73 10.87
N LEU A 502 -17.90 -10.07 12.15
CA LEU A 502 -17.72 -11.45 12.58
C LEU A 502 -19.04 -12.23 12.72
N ASN A 503 -20.19 -11.53 12.69
CA ASN A 503 -21.52 -12.11 12.89
C ASN A 503 -22.42 -11.96 11.66
N PRO A 504 -22.20 -12.74 10.58
CA PRO A 504 -22.99 -12.68 9.34
C PRO A 504 -24.46 -13.07 9.49
N ASN A 505 -24.84 -13.63 10.64
CA ASN A 505 -26.22 -14.02 10.94
C ASN A 505 -26.98 -12.98 11.77
N ASN A 506 -26.38 -11.80 11.98
CA ASN A 506 -26.98 -10.74 12.76
C ASN A 506 -28.16 -10.08 12.02
N ALA A 507 -29.39 -10.44 12.39
CA ALA A 507 -30.62 -9.86 11.81
C ALA A 507 -30.76 -8.34 12.07
N ALA A 508 -30.03 -7.77 13.03
CA ALA A 508 -30.03 -6.33 13.31
C ALA A 508 -28.95 -5.57 12.53
N SER A 509 -28.11 -6.24 11.73
CA SER A 509 -27.08 -5.59 10.93
C SER A 509 -27.70 -4.77 9.80
N GLN A 510 -27.22 -3.55 9.59
CA GLN A 510 -27.54 -2.77 8.39
C GLN A 510 -26.63 -3.10 7.20
N GLY A 511 -25.47 -3.72 7.47
CA GLY A 511 -24.49 -4.10 6.46
C GLY A 511 -24.78 -5.46 5.82
N TRP A 512 -25.14 -6.48 6.61
CA TRP A 512 -25.44 -7.81 6.06
C TRP A 512 -26.76 -7.80 5.26
N GLN A 513 -26.65 -8.03 3.95
CA GLN A 513 -27.76 -8.20 3.01
C GLN A 513 -27.70 -9.64 2.46
N GLY A 514 -28.21 -10.58 3.25
CA GLY A 514 -28.08 -12.01 2.96
C GLY A 514 -26.62 -12.47 3.17
N PRO A 515 -25.96 -13.07 2.16
CA PRO A 515 -24.59 -13.54 2.27
C PRO A 515 -23.54 -12.44 2.06
N TYR A 516 -23.97 -11.24 1.64
CA TYR A 516 -23.11 -10.13 1.24
C TYR A 516 -23.09 -9.06 2.31
N TYR A 517 -21.91 -8.55 2.66
CA TYR A 517 -21.79 -7.39 3.52
C TYR A 517 -21.75 -6.13 2.66
N ILE A 518 -22.85 -5.37 2.61
CA ILE A 518 -23.01 -4.16 1.81
C ILE A 518 -23.26 -2.97 2.76
N PRO A 519 -22.20 -2.29 3.25
CA PRO A 519 -22.35 -1.17 4.17
C PRO A 519 -23.11 -0.01 3.52
N ASN A 520 -23.81 0.79 4.33
CA ASN A 520 -24.45 2.02 3.86
C ASN A 520 -23.38 3.10 3.61
N ALA A 521 -22.81 3.08 2.40
CA ALA A 521 -21.70 3.94 2.01
C ALA A 521 -21.68 4.16 0.50
N PRO A 522 -21.22 5.31 -0.01
CA PRO A 522 -20.98 5.50 -1.43
C PRO A 522 -19.96 4.48 -1.97
N HIS A 523 -20.14 4.09 -3.21
CA HIS A 523 -19.26 3.19 -3.94
C HIS A 523 -18.49 3.94 -5.02
N VAL A 524 -17.17 3.84 -4.97
CA VAL A 524 -16.24 4.39 -5.96
C VAL A 524 -15.73 3.24 -6.82
N ARG A 525 -16.01 3.32 -8.12
CA ARG A 525 -15.39 2.44 -9.11
C ARG A 525 -14.33 3.22 -9.87
N PHE A 526 -13.09 2.75 -9.81
CA PHE A 526 -12.00 3.30 -10.60
C PHE A 526 -11.96 2.71 -12.01
N LEU A 527 -11.65 3.56 -12.99
CA LEU A 527 -11.59 3.25 -14.41
C LEU A 527 -10.31 3.91 -15.01
N PRO A 528 -9.81 3.42 -16.16
CA PRO A 528 -8.55 3.93 -16.75
C PRO A 528 -8.48 5.46 -16.99
N ASP A 529 -9.60 6.12 -17.24
CA ASP A 529 -9.77 7.56 -17.53
C ASP A 529 -10.26 8.40 -16.33
N GLY A 530 -10.52 7.78 -15.18
CA GLY A 530 -11.10 8.48 -14.03
C GLY A 530 -11.88 7.54 -13.12
N PHE A 531 -12.99 7.99 -12.57
CA PHE A 531 -13.75 7.18 -11.62
C PHE A 531 -15.22 7.54 -11.66
N GLU A 532 -16.06 6.66 -11.15
CA GLU A 532 -17.48 6.92 -10.96
C GLU A 532 -17.83 6.72 -9.49
N ILE A 533 -18.69 7.59 -8.98
CA ILE A 533 -19.15 7.54 -7.60
C ILE A 533 -20.66 7.37 -7.62
N ARG A 534 -21.12 6.26 -7.04
CA ARG A 534 -22.53 5.97 -6.82
C ARG A 534 -22.84 6.09 -5.33
N ARG A 535 -23.70 7.04 -4.99
CA ARG A 535 -24.23 7.21 -3.63
C ARG A 535 -25.24 6.10 -3.34
N ASP A 536 -25.28 5.63 -2.10
CA ASP A 536 -26.20 4.56 -1.68
C ASP A 536 -27.62 5.12 -1.55
N THR A 537 -28.62 4.42 -2.07
CA THR A 537 -30.03 4.84 -1.96
C THR A 537 -30.57 4.79 -0.53
N ARG A 538 -29.88 4.07 0.37
CA ARG A 538 -30.17 4.02 1.81
C ARG A 538 -29.56 5.19 2.59
N SER A 539 -28.75 6.04 1.94
CA SER A 539 -28.15 7.23 2.55
C SER A 539 -29.16 8.38 2.68
N ALA A 540 -28.98 9.23 3.68
CA ALA A 540 -29.73 10.48 3.82
C ALA A 540 -29.36 11.50 2.71
N SER A 541 -28.13 11.43 2.18
CA SER A 541 -27.60 12.25 1.08
C SER A 541 -27.47 11.42 -0.22
N ALA A 542 -28.52 10.68 -0.59
CA ALA A 542 -28.50 9.74 -1.70
C ALA A 542 -28.27 10.38 -3.09
N PHE A 543 -28.57 11.66 -3.28
CA PHE A 543 -28.52 12.32 -4.59
C PHE A 543 -27.40 13.35 -4.68
N TRP A 544 -26.79 13.47 -5.86
CA TRP A 544 -25.84 14.53 -6.19
C TRP A 544 -26.54 15.88 -6.26
N GLN A 545 -25.83 16.93 -5.89
CA GLN A 545 -26.25 18.32 -6.06
C GLN A 545 -25.49 18.92 -7.23
N ASP A 546 -26.09 19.86 -7.94
CA ASP A 546 -25.43 20.63 -8.98
C ASP A 546 -24.51 21.73 -8.39
N PRO A 547 -23.72 22.45 -9.21
CA PRO A 547 -22.86 23.52 -8.70
C PRO A 547 -23.59 24.68 -7.99
N THR A 548 -24.92 24.79 -8.12
CA THR A 548 -25.75 25.77 -7.43
C THR A 548 -26.27 25.27 -6.09
N GLY A 549 -26.15 23.96 -5.82
CA GLY A 549 -26.64 23.28 -4.62
C GLY A 549 -28.01 22.62 -4.78
N ALA A 550 -28.59 22.62 -5.99
CA ALA A 550 -29.88 21.98 -6.23
C ALA A 550 -29.71 20.48 -6.43
N SER A 551 -30.61 19.66 -5.88
CA SER A 551 -30.57 18.20 -6.07
C SER A 551 -30.82 17.82 -7.53
N THR A 552 -29.98 16.93 -8.06
CA THR A 552 -30.09 16.39 -9.42
C THR A 552 -31.06 15.22 -9.53
N GLY A 553 -31.45 14.61 -8.40
CA GLY A 553 -32.20 13.34 -8.37
C GLY A 553 -31.40 12.13 -8.85
N ASN A 554 -30.11 12.28 -9.16
CA ASN A 554 -29.25 11.19 -9.60
C ASN A 554 -28.31 10.73 -8.47
N THR A 555 -28.19 9.43 -8.27
CA THR A 555 -27.24 8.84 -7.29
C THR A 555 -25.84 8.66 -7.88
N TYR A 556 -25.70 8.84 -9.20
CA TYR A 556 -24.50 8.58 -9.97
C TYR A 556 -23.83 9.88 -10.44
N CYS A 557 -22.51 9.95 -10.32
CA CYS A 557 -21.69 10.97 -10.98
C CYS A 557 -20.40 10.34 -11.54
N ARG A 558 -20.08 10.69 -12.78
CA ARG A 558 -18.87 10.27 -13.49
C ARG A 558 -17.84 11.39 -13.47
N PHE A 559 -16.60 11.05 -13.12
CA PHE A 559 -15.45 11.96 -13.11
C PHE A 559 -14.40 11.48 -14.09
N TRP A 560 -13.94 12.38 -14.96
CA TRP A 560 -12.83 12.15 -15.88
C TRP A 560 -11.61 12.92 -15.42
N VAL A 561 -10.43 12.30 -15.53
CA VAL A 561 -9.15 12.91 -15.17
C VAL A 561 -8.18 12.82 -16.33
N ARG A 562 -7.51 13.94 -16.65
CA ARG A 562 -6.54 13.98 -17.74
C ARG A 562 -5.38 14.93 -17.44
N ARG A 563 -4.17 14.52 -17.79
CA ARG A 563 -3.00 15.40 -17.80
C ARG A 563 -2.94 16.22 -19.10
N VAL A 564 -2.93 17.53 -19.01
CA VAL A 564 -2.85 18.47 -20.15
C VAL A 564 -1.77 19.51 -19.84
N ALA A 565 -0.79 19.66 -20.73
CA ALA A 565 0.32 20.61 -20.60
C ALA A 565 1.08 20.52 -19.24
N GLY A 566 1.21 19.31 -18.69
CA GLY A 566 1.94 19.05 -17.45
C GLY A 566 1.09 19.03 -16.18
N GLU A 567 -0.14 19.56 -16.22
CA GLU A 567 -1.07 19.63 -15.10
C GLU A 567 -2.21 18.62 -15.22
N ASN A 568 -2.71 18.12 -14.09
CA ASN A 568 -3.86 17.21 -14.06
C ASN A 568 -5.16 18.02 -13.95
N TYR A 569 -6.15 17.68 -14.75
CA TYR A 569 -7.48 18.28 -14.72
C TYR A 569 -8.55 17.23 -14.41
N ILE A 570 -9.62 17.66 -13.75
CA ILE A 570 -10.83 16.89 -13.48
C ILE A 570 -12.06 17.59 -14.07
N ALA A 571 -12.98 16.80 -14.61
CA ALA A 571 -14.31 17.24 -15.02
C ALA A 571 -15.33 16.17 -14.65
N ASP A 572 -16.57 16.58 -14.41
CA ASP A 572 -17.64 15.66 -13.99
C ASP A 572 -18.93 15.82 -14.81
N SER A 573 -19.71 14.74 -14.85
CA SER A 573 -20.92 14.64 -15.66
C SER A 573 -22.10 15.47 -15.15
N VAL A 574 -22.10 15.89 -13.88
CA VAL A 574 -23.20 16.65 -13.27
C VAL A 574 -23.01 18.14 -13.52
N ALA A 575 -21.82 18.68 -13.26
CA ALA A 575 -21.50 20.08 -13.53
C ALA A 575 -21.37 20.38 -15.03
N ASN A 576 -20.98 19.39 -15.84
CA ASN A 576 -20.81 19.54 -17.29
C ASN A 576 -21.59 18.45 -18.05
N PRO A 577 -22.92 18.57 -18.17
CA PRO A 577 -23.71 17.66 -18.97
C PRO A 577 -23.26 17.68 -20.43
N GLY A 578 -22.92 16.52 -20.99
CA GLY A 578 -22.41 16.40 -22.37
C GLY A 578 -20.91 16.66 -22.54
N PHE A 579 -20.14 16.68 -21.45
CA PHE A 579 -18.68 16.74 -21.52
C PHE A 579 -18.10 15.62 -22.40
N ASP A 580 -17.28 15.98 -23.38
CA ASP A 580 -16.52 15.03 -24.20
C ASP A 580 -15.07 14.93 -23.68
N PRO A 581 -14.71 13.81 -23.02
CA PRO A 581 -13.37 13.61 -22.44
C PRO A 581 -12.29 13.31 -23.49
N THR A 582 -12.66 13.05 -24.75
CA THR A 582 -11.68 12.72 -25.80
C THR A 582 -10.89 13.96 -26.24
N VAL A 583 -11.47 15.16 -26.10
CA VAL A 583 -10.88 16.45 -26.51
C VAL A 583 -10.11 17.10 -25.34
N PRO A 584 -8.76 17.21 -25.41
CA PRO A 584 -7.96 17.75 -24.30
C PRO A 584 -8.32 19.19 -23.92
N ALA A 585 -8.70 20.03 -24.88
CA ALA A 585 -9.03 21.43 -24.65
C ALA A 585 -10.28 21.60 -23.76
N ASN A 586 -11.20 20.63 -23.76
CA ASN A 586 -12.40 20.68 -22.92
C ASN A 586 -12.04 20.66 -21.43
N PHE A 587 -11.00 19.91 -21.04
CA PHE A 587 -10.53 19.89 -19.64
C PHE A 587 -10.04 21.25 -19.16
N VAL A 588 -9.34 22.00 -20.02
CA VAL A 588 -8.83 23.34 -19.68
C VAL A 588 -9.97 24.36 -19.61
N ASN A 589 -10.94 24.25 -20.52
CA ASN A 589 -12.04 25.23 -20.64
C ASN A 589 -13.17 25.01 -19.62
N GLN A 590 -13.50 23.76 -19.32
CA GLN A 590 -14.68 23.37 -18.52
C GLN A 590 -14.30 22.66 -17.21
N GLY A 591 -13.12 22.04 -17.15
CA GLY A 591 -12.64 21.33 -15.97
C GLY A 591 -11.98 22.24 -14.92
N ARG A 592 -11.37 21.59 -13.94
CA ARG A 592 -10.60 22.19 -12.84
C ARG A 592 -9.27 21.49 -12.68
N ILE A 593 -8.27 22.17 -12.12
CA ILE A 593 -7.02 21.52 -11.74
C ILE A 593 -7.35 20.48 -10.66
N PHE A 594 -6.87 19.25 -10.85
CA PHE A 594 -7.12 18.14 -9.95
C PHE A 594 -5.97 18.00 -8.97
N ASN A 595 -6.27 18.09 -7.68
CA ASN A 595 -5.26 17.95 -6.62
C ASN A 595 -5.03 16.50 -6.17
N GLY A 596 -5.75 15.52 -6.73
CA GLY A 596 -5.58 14.09 -6.44
C GLY A 596 -6.35 13.57 -5.23
N VAL A 597 -7.19 14.37 -4.57
CA VAL A 597 -7.86 13.98 -3.32
C VAL A 597 -9.35 13.70 -3.51
N LEU A 598 -9.80 12.56 -2.98
CA LEU A 598 -11.21 12.20 -2.83
C LEU A 598 -11.51 12.08 -1.33
N MET A 599 -12.45 12.86 -0.82
CA MET A 599 -12.75 12.95 0.60
C MET A 599 -14.20 12.54 0.89
N PHE A 600 -14.38 11.56 1.78
CA PHE A 600 -15.66 11.02 2.21
C PHE A 600 -15.90 11.35 3.68
N ALA A 601 -17.04 11.97 3.98
CA ALA A 601 -17.41 12.36 5.34
C ALA A 601 -17.66 11.17 6.29
N GLY A 602 -17.92 10.00 5.73
CA GLY A 602 -18.22 8.73 6.41
C GLY A 602 -17.47 7.59 5.74
N ASP A 603 -18.11 6.43 5.65
CA ASP A 603 -17.52 5.23 5.03
C ASP A 603 -17.47 5.32 3.50
N VAL A 604 -16.64 4.49 2.86
CA VAL A 604 -16.56 4.40 1.39
C VAL A 604 -16.25 2.96 0.95
N ARG A 605 -16.83 2.54 -0.18
CA ARG A 605 -16.53 1.28 -0.86
C ARG A 605 -15.71 1.55 -2.11
N VAL A 606 -14.67 0.76 -2.36
CA VAL A 606 -13.74 0.95 -3.49
C VAL A 606 -13.47 -0.35 -4.24
N ARG A 607 -13.34 -0.24 -5.57
CA ARG A 607 -13.03 -1.34 -6.51
C ARG A 607 -12.55 -0.78 -7.86
N GLY A 608 -11.81 -1.58 -8.63
CA GLY A 608 -11.58 -1.34 -10.06
C GLY A 608 -10.13 -1.02 -10.41
N VAL A 609 -9.93 -0.23 -11.45
CA VAL A 609 -8.59 0.06 -12.00
C VAL A 609 -8.23 1.50 -11.74
N ILE A 610 -7.17 1.75 -10.97
CA ILE A 610 -6.64 3.10 -10.68
C ILE A 610 -6.41 3.84 -12.01
N PRO A 611 -6.87 5.09 -12.18
CA PRO A 611 -6.76 5.77 -13.46
C PRO A 611 -5.33 5.84 -13.95
N THR A 612 -5.14 5.54 -15.24
CA THR A 612 -3.82 5.27 -15.82
C THR A 612 -2.90 6.50 -15.69
N ASP A 613 -1.75 6.26 -15.07
CA ASP A 613 -0.72 7.27 -14.75
C ASP A 613 -1.19 8.42 -13.85
N GLN A 614 -2.30 8.23 -13.12
CA GLN A 614 -2.80 9.18 -12.13
C GLN A 614 -2.48 8.73 -10.71
N GLN A 615 -2.32 9.70 -9.80
CA GLN A 615 -2.07 9.44 -8.39
C GLN A 615 -3.21 10.01 -7.55
N ILE A 616 -3.80 9.17 -6.70
CA ILE A 616 -5.02 9.48 -5.97
C ILE A 616 -4.86 9.16 -4.48
N SER A 617 -5.40 10.01 -3.61
CA SER A 617 -5.59 9.72 -2.19
C SER A 617 -7.08 9.73 -1.86
N VAL A 618 -7.60 8.55 -1.51
CA VAL A 618 -8.96 8.36 -0.98
C VAL A 618 -8.90 8.52 0.53
N VAL A 619 -9.63 9.50 1.04
CA VAL A 619 -9.69 9.82 2.46
C VAL A 619 -11.10 9.60 2.97
N SER A 620 -11.26 8.75 3.97
CA SER A 620 -12.52 8.49 4.63
C SER A 620 -12.43 8.86 6.10
N MET A 621 -13.40 9.66 6.57
CA MET A 621 -13.56 9.93 8.00
C MET A 621 -14.21 8.78 8.76
N GLY A 622 -14.50 7.65 8.10
CA GLY A 622 -14.94 6.39 8.66
C GLY A 622 -14.02 5.24 8.21
N THR A 623 -14.61 4.21 7.60
CA THR A 623 -13.97 2.98 7.10
C THR A 623 -13.89 2.97 5.58
N VAL A 624 -12.77 2.48 5.04
CA VAL A 624 -12.62 2.16 3.61
C VAL A 624 -12.80 0.66 3.42
N TYR A 625 -13.78 0.26 2.61
CA TYR A 625 -14.05 -1.13 2.24
C TYR A 625 -13.53 -1.42 0.83
N VAL A 626 -12.61 -2.38 0.70
CA VAL A 626 -12.11 -2.86 -0.60
C VAL A 626 -12.94 -4.07 -1.01
N GLU A 627 -13.76 -3.93 -2.06
CA GLU A 627 -14.80 -4.91 -2.43
C GLU A 627 -14.42 -5.82 -3.60
N GLY A 628 -13.15 -5.86 -4.00
CA GLY A 628 -12.67 -6.64 -5.15
C GLY A 628 -11.22 -6.31 -5.45
N SER A 629 -10.83 -6.42 -6.71
CA SER A 629 -9.49 -6.02 -7.12
C SER A 629 -9.36 -4.50 -7.23
N LEU A 630 -8.18 -3.98 -6.88
CA LEU A 630 -7.77 -2.59 -7.05
C LEU A 630 -6.39 -2.59 -7.71
N THR A 631 -6.34 -2.46 -9.03
CA THR A 631 -5.09 -2.62 -9.81
C THR A 631 -4.66 -1.32 -10.50
N LYS A 632 -3.38 -1.16 -10.79
CA LYS A 632 -2.83 -0.03 -11.55
C LYS A 632 -3.40 0.01 -12.97
N GLY A 633 -3.72 1.21 -13.44
CA GLY A 633 -4.17 1.44 -14.81
C GLY A 633 -3.10 1.12 -15.84
N ILE A 634 -3.38 0.15 -16.69
CA ILE A 634 -2.47 -0.30 -17.76
C ILE A 634 -3.00 -0.03 -19.17
N VAL A 635 -4.19 0.56 -19.28
CA VAL A 635 -4.81 0.90 -20.56
C VAL A 635 -4.69 2.41 -20.73
N ASP A 636 -4.08 2.86 -21.82
CA ASP A 636 -4.13 4.27 -22.17
C ASP A 636 -5.61 4.65 -22.43
N PRO A 637 -6.17 5.57 -21.64
CA PRO A 637 -7.60 5.86 -21.68
C PRO A 637 -8.08 6.47 -23.00
N TRP A 638 -7.16 7.07 -23.77
CA TRP A 638 -7.48 7.85 -24.97
C TRP A 638 -7.22 7.07 -26.25
N SER A 639 -6.23 6.16 -26.25
CA SER A 639 -6.01 5.25 -27.38
C SER A 639 -6.70 3.90 -27.22
N GLY A 640 -7.03 3.48 -26.00
CA GLY A 640 -7.58 2.16 -25.68
C GLY A 640 -6.56 1.02 -25.73
N ALA A 641 -5.30 1.31 -26.04
CA ALA A 641 -4.21 0.34 -26.10
C ALA A 641 -3.61 0.06 -24.71
N LEU A 642 -3.04 -1.13 -24.52
CA LEU A 642 -2.23 -1.43 -23.34
C LEU A 642 -0.92 -0.63 -23.38
N LEU A 643 -0.44 -0.23 -22.21
CA LEU A 643 0.88 0.37 -22.05
C LEU A 643 1.98 -0.63 -22.42
N THR A 644 3.02 -0.14 -23.07
CA THR A 644 4.28 -0.87 -23.33
C THR A 644 5.38 -0.53 -22.31
N ARG A 645 4.97 0.03 -21.18
CA ARG A 645 5.81 0.45 -20.06
C ARG A 645 5.06 0.26 -18.74
N PRO A 646 5.77 0.27 -17.60
CA PRO A 646 5.11 0.27 -16.30
C PRO A 646 4.18 1.47 -16.13
N SER A 647 3.08 1.23 -15.42
CA SER A 647 2.12 2.27 -15.04
C SER A 647 2.64 3.11 -13.89
N ALA A 648 2.49 4.43 -13.98
CA ALA A 648 2.79 5.38 -12.89
C ALA A 648 1.60 5.56 -11.93
N SER A 649 0.57 4.72 -12.02
CA SER A 649 -0.62 4.82 -11.18
C SER A 649 -0.33 4.45 -9.73
N VAL A 650 -0.81 5.27 -8.78
CA VAL A 650 -0.65 5.02 -7.33
C VAL A 650 -1.91 5.46 -6.59
N ILE A 651 -2.35 4.67 -5.62
CA ILE A 651 -3.46 5.03 -4.74
C ILE A 651 -3.10 4.88 -3.25
N ALA A 652 -3.53 5.84 -2.45
CA ALA A 652 -3.52 5.76 -1.00
C ALA A 652 -4.95 5.71 -0.45
N LEU A 653 -5.23 4.73 0.39
CA LEU A 653 -6.48 4.54 1.11
C LEU A 653 -6.27 4.94 2.57
N LEU A 654 -6.74 6.14 2.92
CA LEU A 654 -6.57 6.74 4.24
C LEU A 654 -7.91 6.74 4.99
N ALA A 655 -8.02 5.91 6.03
CA ALA A 655 -9.22 5.76 6.83
C ALA A 655 -9.00 6.26 8.27
N LYS A 656 -10.02 6.91 8.84
CA LYS A 656 -10.01 7.27 10.26
C LYS A 656 -10.14 6.04 11.14
N ASP A 657 -11.06 5.13 10.78
CA ASP A 657 -11.42 3.97 11.59
C ASP A 657 -10.70 2.72 11.07
N TYR A 658 -11.16 2.08 9.99
CA TYR A 658 -10.57 0.83 9.48
C TYR A 658 -10.29 0.87 7.97
N VAL A 659 -9.34 0.06 7.52
CA VAL A 659 -9.25 -0.35 6.10
C VAL A 659 -9.56 -1.84 6.04
N THR A 660 -10.66 -2.17 5.38
CA THR A 660 -11.27 -3.50 5.47
C THR A 660 -11.37 -4.15 4.10
N VAL A 661 -10.82 -5.35 3.95
CA VAL A 661 -11.02 -6.18 2.76
C VAL A 661 -12.35 -6.93 2.92
N ASN A 662 -13.31 -6.61 2.05
CA ASN A 662 -14.63 -7.20 2.05
C ASN A 662 -14.68 -8.38 1.09
N THR A 663 -14.26 -9.55 1.58
CA THR A 663 -14.18 -10.78 0.77
C THR A 663 -15.55 -11.26 0.28
N THR A 664 -16.64 -10.89 0.97
CA THR A 664 -18.01 -11.27 0.59
C THR A 664 -18.43 -10.65 -0.73
N MET A 665 -17.75 -9.58 -1.17
CA MET A 665 -18.07 -8.88 -2.40
C MET A 665 -17.19 -9.29 -3.59
N PHE A 666 -16.15 -10.13 -3.42
CA PHE A 666 -15.26 -10.54 -4.54
C PHE A 666 -16.02 -11.10 -5.75
N PHE A 667 -17.10 -11.84 -5.48
CA PHE A 667 -18.14 -12.15 -6.46
C PHE A 667 -19.50 -11.90 -5.82
N GLY A 668 -19.83 -10.61 -5.73
CA GLY A 668 -21.03 -10.10 -5.07
C GLY A 668 -21.86 -9.19 -5.97
N PRO A 669 -22.98 -8.66 -5.44
CA PRO A 669 -23.89 -7.79 -6.17
C PRO A 669 -23.20 -6.53 -6.67
N LYS A 670 -23.48 -6.16 -7.92
CA LYS A 670 -22.99 -4.92 -8.53
C LYS A 670 -23.48 -3.71 -7.74
N ALA A 671 -22.67 -2.66 -7.69
CA ALA A 671 -23.03 -1.43 -6.99
C ALA A 671 -24.36 -0.83 -7.49
N GLY A 672 -25.32 -0.72 -6.58
CA GLY A 672 -26.68 -0.24 -6.84
C GLY A 672 -27.75 -1.33 -6.92
N GLU A 673 -27.34 -2.61 -6.97
CA GLU A 673 -28.24 -3.73 -6.73
C GLU A 673 -28.70 -3.74 -5.27
N SER A 674 -29.94 -4.16 -5.04
CA SER A 674 -30.50 -4.31 -3.69
C SER A 674 -30.93 -5.76 -3.48
N PRO A 675 -30.01 -6.63 -3.04
CA PRO A 675 -30.34 -8.03 -2.76
C PRO A 675 -31.47 -8.10 -1.74
N ARG A 676 -32.37 -9.07 -1.89
CA ARG A 676 -33.50 -9.29 -0.98
C ARG A 676 -33.19 -10.46 -0.04
N PRO A 677 -32.77 -10.22 1.21
CA PRO A 677 -32.46 -11.30 2.14
C PRO A 677 -33.75 -12.01 2.56
N LYS A 678 -33.73 -13.35 2.61
CA LYS A 678 -34.86 -14.12 3.13
C LYS A 678 -34.83 -14.09 4.66
N SER A 679 -35.73 -13.32 5.28
CA SER A 679 -35.74 -13.07 6.73
C SER A 679 -36.84 -13.81 7.52
N THR A 680 -37.75 -14.51 6.83
CA THR A 680 -38.85 -15.25 7.45
C THR A 680 -38.55 -16.74 7.52
N ASN A 681 -38.42 -17.28 8.74
CA ASN A 681 -38.04 -18.65 9.12
C ASN A 681 -36.59 -19.04 8.76
N PRO A 682 -35.69 -19.16 9.75
CA PRO A 682 -34.33 -19.63 9.48
C PRO A 682 -34.38 -21.05 8.91
N LEU A 683 -33.83 -21.22 7.71
CA LEU A 683 -33.69 -22.54 7.10
C LEU A 683 -32.68 -23.37 7.91
N PRO A 684 -32.95 -24.67 8.14
CA PRO A 684 -31.98 -25.55 8.79
C PRO A 684 -30.65 -25.51 8.04
N ASN A 685 -29.54 -25.31 8.76
CA ASN A 685 -28.17 -25.43 8.24
C ASN A 685 -27.74 -24.48 7.10
N THR A 686 -28.55 -23.47 6.72
CA THR A 686 -28.16 -22.45 5.74
C THR A 686 -28.70 -21.07 6.12
N PRO A 687 -27.90 -20.27 6.86
CA PRO A 687 -28.40 -18.99 7.34
C PRO A 687 -28.23 -17.89 6.28
N ASN A 688 -29.33 -17.17 6.05
CA ASN A 688 -29.45 -15.91 5.31
C ASN A 688 -29.14 -15.94 3.79
N PRO A 689 -29.86 -16.75 2.97
CA PRO A 689 -29.82 -16.62 1.52
C PRO A 689 -30.51 -15.34 1.04
N ILE A 690 -30.24 -14.94 -0.20
CA ILE A 690 -31.09 -13.99 -0.94
C ILE A 690 -32.15 -14.74 -1.72
N GLU A 691 -33.30 -14.11 -1.89
CA GLU A 691 -34.43 -14.63 -2.66
C GLU A 691 -34.50 -13.93 -4.02
N LEU A 692 -34.58 -14.73 -5.08
CA LEU A 692 -34.95 -14.29 -6.43
C LEU A 692 -36.36 -14.79 -6.72
N ASP A 693 -37.28 -13.91 -7.07
CA ASP A 693 -38.60 -14.19 -7.61
C ASP A 693 -38.70 -13.77 -9.09
N ALA A 694 -39.82 -14.08 -9.76
CA ALA A 694 -40.02 -13.80 -11.18
C ALA A 694 -40.04 -12.30 -11.55
N SER A 695 -40.08 -11.40 -10.58
CA SER A 695 -40.03 -9.95 -10.75
C SER A 695 -38.68 -9.34 -10.36
N THR A 696 -37.75 -10.15 -9.85
CA THR A 696 -36.44 -9.71 -9.37
C THR A 696 -35.32 -10.41 -10.13
N GLU A 697 -34.28 -9.65 -10.43
CA GLU A 697 -33.05 -10.14 -11.04
C GLU A 697 -31.88 -9.65 -10.17
N ILE A 698 -30.72 -10.27 -10.31
CA ILE A 698 -29.52 -9.77 -9.63
C ILE A 698 -28.30 -9.86 -10.54
N THR A 699 -27.55 -8.77 -10.60
CA THR A 699 -26.24 -8.74 -11.27
C THR A 699 -25.14 -8.95 -10.24
N LEU A 700 -24.38 -10.04 -10.37
CA LEU A 700 -23.12 -10.24 -9.65
C LEU A 700 -21.94 -9.77 -10.51
N ASN A 701 -20.87 -9.26 -9.92
CA ASN A 701 -19.70 -8.85 -10.69
C ASN A 701 -18.36 -9.26 -10.08
N THR A 702 -17.38 -9.52 -10.94
CA THR A 702 -15.99 -9.81 -10.55
C THR A 702 -15.01 -9.35 -11.62
N GLU A 703 -13.72 -9.30 -11.28
CA GLU A 703 -12.64 -8.93 -12.19
C GLU A 703 -11.73 -10.14 -12.48
N PHE A 704 -11.49 -10.44 -13.75
CA PHE A 704 -10.46 -11.39 -14.15
C PHE A 704 -9.15 -10.64 -14.41
N LEU A 705 -8.08 -11.03 -13.73
CA LEU A 705 -6.84 -10.26 -13.75
C LEU A 705 -5.82 -10.78 -14.78
N LEU A 706 -5.01 -9.85 -15.31
CA LEU A 706 -3.78 -10.19 -16.01
C LEU A 706 -2.65 -10.47 -15.02
N ASN A 707 -1.84 -11.48 -15.33
CA ASN A 707 -0.66 -11.86 -14.58
C ASN A 707 0.50 -10.90 -14.91
N PRO A 708 0.99 -10.10 -13.95
CA PRO A 708 2.00 -9.08 -14.19
C PRO A 708 3.40 -9.69 -14.29
N VAL A 709 3.69 -10.34 -15.41
CA VAL A 709 5.01 -10.91 -15.70
C VAL A 709 5.88 -9.83 -16.35
N GLY A 710 6.82 -9.28 -15.58
CA GLY A 710 7.72 -8.21 -16.04
C GLY A 710 7.06 -6.84 -16.16
N ASN A 711 7.79 -5.90 -16.76
CA ASN A 711 7.48 -4.46 -16.79
C ASN A 711 6.60 -4.01 -17.97
N ASP A 712 6.22 -4.92 -18.88
CA ASP A 712 5.44 -4.60 -20.09
C ASP A 712 4.01 -5.15 -20.00
N PRO A 713 3.01 -4.30 -19.67
CA PRO A 713 1.62 -4.75 -19.60
C PRO A 713 1.07 -5.33 -20.90
N SER A 714 1.60 -4.95 -22.06
CA SER A 714 1.15 -5.47 -23.36
C SER A 714 1.53 -6.94 -23.58
N ALA A 715 2.51 -7.46 -22.83
CA ALA A 715 2.94 -8.85 -22.88
C ALA A 715 2.25 -9.74 -21.83
N TRP A 716 1.45 -9.16 -20.92
CA TRP A 716 0.80 -9.91 -19.85
C TRP A 716 -0.34 -10.78 -20.38
N VAL A 717 -0.47 -11.97 -19.78
CA VAL A 717 -1.54 -12.93 -20.08
C VAL A 717 -2.48 -13.09 -18.88
N PRO A 718 -3.76 -13.43 -19.08
CA PRO A 718 -4.71 -13.67 -17.99
C PRO A 718 -4.25 -14.76 -17.02
N PHE A 719 -4.47 -14.57 -15.72
CA PHE A 719 -4.26 -15.63 -14.73
C PHE A 719 -5.09 -16.87 -15.06
N ALA A 720 -6.36 -16.68 -15.45
CA ALA A 720 -7.28 -17.75 -15.83
C ALA A 720 -6.71 -18.66 -16.94
N SER A 721 -6.03 -18.08 -17.94
CA SER A 721 -5.38 -18.84 -19.01
C SER A 721 -4.14 -19.62 -18.58
N GLY A 722 -3.52 -19.21 -17.47
CA GLY A 722 -2.31 -19.81 -16.95
C GLY A 722 -2.54 -20.90 -15.90
N TYR A 723 -3.74 -21.03 -15.32
CA TYR A 723 -3.97 -21.96 -14.24
C TYR A 723 -3.66 -23.41 -14.65
N VAL A 724 -2.64 -23.97 -14.03
CA VAL A 724 -2.22 -25.36 -14.19
C VAL A 724 -2.07 -25.97 -12.81
N SER A 725 -2.45 -27.23 -12.68
CA SER A 725 -2.36 -27.93 -11.39
C SER A 725 -0.91 -27.99 -10.92
N ALA A 726 -0.65 -27.65 -9.65
CA ALA A 726 0.69 -27.59 -9.08
C ALA A 726 1.41 -28.96 -9.00
N ASP A 727 0.67 -30.05 -9.15
CA ASP A 727 1.18 -31.42 -9.26
C ASP A 727 1.50 -31.84 -10.72
N GLY A 728 1.31 -30.94 -11.69
CA GLY A 728 1.57 -31.19 -13.10
C GLY A 728 0.44 -31.91 -13.87
N THR A 729 -0.73 -32.14 -13.25
CA THR A 729 -1.88 -32.85 -13.86
C THR A 729 -2.66 -32.02 -14.91
N GLY A 730 -2.03 -31.03 -15.54
CA GLY A 730 -2.59 -30.26 -16.65
C GLY A 730 -3.36 -28.99 -16.24
N PRO A 731 -4.07 -28.36 -17.20
CA PRO A 731 -4.68 -27.03 -17.01
C PRO A 731 -5.98 -27.09 -16.20
N LEU A 732 -6.28 -26.02 -15.47
CA LEU A 732 -7.44 -25.89 -14.57
C LEU A 732 -8.41 -24.84 -15.11
N ALA A 733 -9.70 -25.20 -15.20
CA ALA A 733 -10.76 -24.28 -15.56
C ALA A 733 -11.16 -23.38 -14.37
N SER A 734 -11.46 -22.12 -14.64
CA SER A 734 -12.11 -21.23 -13.67
C SER A 734 -13.60 -21.54 -13.63
N GLN A 735 -14.12 -21.77 -12.42
CA GLN A 735 -15.49 -22.20 -12.18
C GLN A 735 -16.25 -21.10 -11.44
N VAL A 736 -17.47 -20.79 -11.85
CA VAL A 736 -18.46 -20.15 -10.95
C VAL A 736 -19.07 -21.26 -10.10
N ILE A 737 -19.18 -21.03 -8.80
CA ILE A 737 -19.89 -21.93 -7.89
C ILE A 737 -21.03 -21.14 -7.27
N LEU A 738 -22.25 -21.65 -7.44
CA LEU A 738 -23.46 -21.12 -6.81
C LEU A 738 -24.03 -22.17 -5.87
N ALA A 739 -24.34 -21.78 -4.64
CA ALA A 739 -25.12 -22.60 -3.71
C ALA A 739 -26.58 -22.15 -3.78
N VAL A 740 -27.42 -22.94 -4.46
CA VAL A 740 -28.79 -22.56 -4.82
C VAL A 740 -29.80 -23.61 -4.36
N SER A 741 -31.05 -23.19 -4.17
CA SER A 741 -32.17 -24.08 -3.87
C SER A 741 -33.46 -23.50 -4.44
N ALA A 742 -34.38 -24.36 -4.89
CA ALA A 742 -35.75 -23.95 -5.13
C ALA A 742 -36.41 -23.62 -3.79
N ASP A 743 -37.23 -22.58 -3.77
CA ASP A 743 -38.11 -22.37 -2.61
C ASP A 743 -39.15 -23.50 -2.48
N ASP A 744 -39.74 -23.65 -1.31
CA ASP A 744 -40.57 -24.77 -0.84
C ASP A 744 -41.89 -25.04 -1.61
N ASN A 745 -42.03 -24.61 -2.87
CA ASN A 745 -43.31 -24.51 -3.57
C ASN A 745 -43.30 -24.79 -5.10
N GLY A 746 -42.32 -25.52 -5.64
CA GLY A 746 -42.35 -26.04 -7.02
C GLY A 746 -41.01 -25.93 -7.78
N PRO A 747 -40.95 -26.33 -9.07
CA PRO A 747 -39.71 -26.28 -9.85
C PRO A 747 -39.28 -24.83 -10.09
N SER A 748 -37.97 -24.59 -10.04
CA SER A 748 -37.38 -23.27 -10.29
C SER A 748 -36.32 -23.37 -11.38
N PHE A 749 -36.26 -22.38 -12.26
CA PHE A 749 -35.39 -22.37 -13.43
C PHE A 749 -34.54 -21.10 -13.45
N LEU A 750 -33.23 -21.26 -13.35
CA LEU A 750 -32.25 -20.19 -13.29
C LEU A 750 -31.53 -20.04 -14.64
N GLY A 751 -31.59 -18.85 -15.20
CA GLY A 751 -30.80 -18.44 -16.35
C GLY A 751 -29.68 -17.49 -15.95
N MET A 752 -28.61 -17.45 -16.76
CA MET A 752 -27.49 -16.53 -16.56
C MET A 752 -27.02 -15.93 -17.88
N ASP A 753 -26.90 -14.62 -17.91
CA ASP A 753 -26.28 -13.87 -19.01
C ASP A 753 -24.94 -13.29 -18.52
N VAL A 754 -23.89 -13.43 -19.31
CA VAL A 754 -22.54 -12.94 -18.99
C VAL A 754 -22.23 -11.74 -19.86
N THR A 755 -21.87 -10.61 -19.23
CA THR A 755 -21.55 -9.36 -19.92
C THR A 755 -20.13 -8.89 -19.60
N ALA A 756 -19.25 -8.89 -20.59
CA ALA A 756 -17.90 -8.33 -20.50
C ALA A 756 -17.93 -6.80 -20.71
N ASN A 757 -17.63 -6.04 -19.65
CA ASN A 757 -17.56 -4.57 -19.69
C ASN A 757 -16.12 -4.07 -19.81
N THR A 758 -15.45 -4.42 -20.90
CA THR A 758 -14.07 -3.93 -21.16
C THR A 758 -14.07 -2.45 -21.51
N TYR A 759 -13.23 -1.68 -20.83
CA TYR A 759 -13.09 -0.24 -21.04
C TYR A 759 -12.79 0.09 -22.51
N ASN A 760 -13.37 1.16 -23.06
CA ASN A 760 -13.19 1.60 -24.46
C ASN A 760 -13.50 0.54 -25.55
N LEU A 761 -14.32 -0.47 -25.21
CA LEU A 761 -14.87 -1.45 -26.16
C LEU A 761 -16.36 -1.65 -25.86
N ALA A 762 -17.17 -1.92 -26.89
CA ALA A 762 -18.60 -2.20 -26.71
C ALA A 762 -18.80 -3.43 -25.82
N SER A 763 -19.67 -3.36 -24.81
CA SER A 763 -19.97 -4.50 -23.96
C SER A 763 -20.42 -5.70 -24.80
N ALA A 764 -19.92 -6.89 -24.45
CA ALA A 764 -20.30 -8.14 -25.12
C ALA A 764 -21.11 -9.00 -24.15
N THR A 765 -22.36 -9.27 -24.52
CA THR A 765 -23.29 -10.07 -23.72
C THR A 765 -23.59 -11.38 -24.42
N GLY A 766 -23.54 -12.49 -23.69
CA GLY A 766 -23.92 -13.81 -24.19
C GLY A 766 -24.57 -14.66 -23.10
N ALA A 767 -25.47 -15.55 -23.50
CA ALA A 767 -26.13 -16.47 -22.60
C ALA A 767 -25.19 -17.61 -22.20
N TYR A 768 -25.17 -17.96 -20.92
CA TYR A 768 -24.49 -19.14 -20.41
C TYR A 768 -25.35 -20.39 -20.65
N LEU A 769 -24.73 -21.47 -21.09
CA LEU A 769 -25.36 -22.78 -21.28
C LEU A 769 -24.89 -23.74 -20.17
N TRP A 770 -25.85 -24.23 -19.40
CA TRP A 770 -25.69 -25.12 -18.27
C TRP A 770 -25.58 -26.56 -18.76
N GLN A 771 -24.61 -27.31 -18.26
CA GLN A 771 -24.50 -28.73 -18.57
C GLN A 771 -25.70 -29.52 -18.03
N THR A 772 -26.14 -30.52 -18.79
CA THR A 772 -27.25 -31.39 -18.40
C THR A 772 -26.77 -32.63 -17.63
N GLN A 773 -25.47 -32.93 -17.71
CA GLN A 773 -24.84 -34.10 -17.10
C GLN A 773 -23.66 -33.73 -16.20
N LEU A 774 -23.49 -34.47 -15.11
CA LEU A 774 -22.35 -34.41 -14.19
C LEU A 774 -21.95 -35.85 -13.84
N LEU A 775 -20.65 -36.16 -13.90
CA LEU A 775 -20.13 -37.51 -13.63
C LEU A 775 -20.84 -38.62 -14.45
N GLY A 776 -21.30 -38.29 -15.66
CA GLY A 776 -22.02 -39.22 -16.56
C GLY A 776 -23.50 -39.45 -16.21
N GLN A 777 -24.03 -38.77 -15.19
CA GLN A 777 -25.44 -38.81 -14.79
C GLN A 777 -26.17 -37.53 -15.23
N THR A 778 -27.43 -37.63 -15.64
CA THR A 778 -28.25 -36.44 -15.90
C THR A 778 -28.65 -35.82 -14.57
N VAL A 779 -28.22 -34.57 -14.32
CA VAL A 779 -28.38 -33.91 -13.01
C VAL A 779 -29.15 -32.60 -13.07
N ASN A 780 -29.25 -31.96 -14.23
CA ASN A 780 -30.00 -30.71 -14.38
C ASN A 780 -31.50 -31.01 -14.54
N GLY A 781 -32.32 -30.63 -13.57
CA GLY A 781 -33.76 -30.89 -13.57
C GLY A 781 -34.50 -30.28 -14.77
N ALA A 782 -33.99 -29.19 -15.35
CA ALA A 782 -34.58 -28.56 -16.53
C ALA A 782 -34.49 -29.46 -17.76
N ALA A 783 -33.47 -30.33 -17.84
CA ALA A 783 -33.25 -31.21 -18.99
C ALA A 783 -34.45 -32.13 -19.27
N ALA A 784 -35.20 -32.52 -18.24
CA ALA A 784 -36.40 -33.35 -18.38
C ALA A 784 -37.55 -32.65 -19.14
N THR A 785 -37.52 -31.32 -19.23
CA THR A 785 -38.58 -30.50 -19.86
C THR A 785 -38.25 -30.15 -21.32
N TYR A 786 -37.00 -30.35 -21.77
CA TYR A 786 -36.60 -30.12 -23.16
C TYR A 786 -36.83 -31.38 -24.03
N PRO A 787 -37.45 -31.27 -25.22
CA PRO A 787 -37.68 -32.41 -26.11
C PRO A 787 -36.37 -32.99 -26.70
N LEU A 788 -36.25 -34.33 -26.73
CA LEU A 788 -35.04 -35.11 -27.11
C LEU A 788 -34.74 -35.18 -28.64
N PRO A 789 -33.48 -35.44 -29.10
CA PRO A 789 -32.34 -35.95 -28.34
C PRO A 789 -31.41 -34.85 -27.77
N THR A 790 -31.03 -35.08 -26.51
CA THR A 790 -30.34 -34.21 -25.54
C THR A 790 -29.16 -33.39 -26.08
N PRO A 791 -29.26 -32.06 -26.15
CA PRO A 791 -28.05 -31.25 -26.07
C PRO A 791 -27.41 -31.44 -24.69
N LEU A 792 -26.08 -31.61 -24.65
CA LEU A 792 -25.31 -31.73 -23.40
C LEU A 792 -25.35 -30.44 -22.58
N THR A 793 -25.75 -29.32 -23.17
CA THR A 793 -25.89 -28.03 -22.52
C THR A 793 -27.20 -27.32 -22.94
N ILE A 794 -27.85 -26.63 -22.01
CA ILE A 794 -29.14 -25.93 -22.17
C ILE A 794 -29.11 -24.56 -21.47
N PRO A 795 -29.94 -23.58 -21.85
CA PRO A 795 -29.84 -22.21 -21.31
C PRO A 795 -30.33 -22.03 -19.87
N GLU A 796 -30.93 -23.07 -19.27
CA GLU A 796 -31.55 -23.00 -17.95
C GLU A 796 -31.05 -24.09 -17.01
N TYR A 797 -30.93 -23.75 -15.73
CA TYR A 797 -30.69 -24.71 -14.65
C TYR A 797 -31.94 -24.95 -13.83
N GLY A 798 -32.41 -26.20 -13.80
CA GLY A 798 -33.61 -26.58 -13.07
C GLY A 798 -33.31 -27.15 -11.70
N LEU A 799 -33.92 -26.55 -10.69
CA LEU A 799 -33.88 -26.96 -9.30
C LEU A 799 -35.16 -27.74 -8.93
N THR A 800 -34.97 -28.88 -8.26
CA THR A 800 -35.96 -29.77 -7.62
C THR A 800 -37.03 -30.43 -8.51
N ASP A 801 -37.45 -31.65 -8.10
CA ASP A 801 -38.69 -32.30 -8.54
C ASP A 801 -39.79 -31.96 -7.49
N PRO A 802 -40.89 -31.29 -7.87
CA PRO A 802 -41.96 -30.90 -6.96
C PRO A 802 -42.68 -32.06 -6.26
N THR A 803 -42.46 -33.30 -6.68
CA THR A 803 -43.10 -34.49 -6.10
C THR A 803 -42.33 -35.11 -4.93
N VAL A 804 -41.08 -34.71 -4.70
CA VAL A 804 -40.15 -35.41 -3.78
C VAL A 804 -39.63 -34.53 -2.65
N ASN A 805 -39.57 -33.20 -2.82
CA ASN A 805 -38.96 -32.29 -1.84
C ASN A 805 -39.99 -31.42 -1.11
N ALA A 806 -40.23 -31.72 0.17
CA ALA A 806 -41.06 -30.91 1.07
C ALA A 806 -40.31 -29.73 1.73
N TYR A 807 -38.98 -29.68 1.61
CA TYR A 807 -38.11 -28.64 2.20
C TYR A 807 -37.02 -28.21 1.19
N PRO A 808 -36.52 -26.97 1.24
CA PRO A 808 -35.41 -26.52 0.40
C PRO A 808 -34.15 -27.35 0.64
N LYS A 809 -33.65 -28.03 -0.40
CA LYS A 809 -32.35 -28.70 -0.42
C LYS A 809 -31.38 -27.83 -1.22
N PHE A 810 -30.33 -27.32 -0.58
CA PHE A 810 -29.28 -26.60 -1.29
C PHE A 810 -28.40 -27.57 -2.05
N GLU A 811 -28.09 -27.20 -3.29
CA GLU A 811 -27.05 -27.83 -4.08
C GLU A 811 -26.01 -26.77 -4.46
N SER A 812 -24.75 -27.16 -4.39
CA SER A 812 -23.62 -26.33 -4.78
C SER A 812 -23.06 -26.88 -6.08
N TRP A 813 -23.29 -26.15 -7.16
CA TRP A 813 -22.85 -26.56 -8.48
C TRP A 813 -21.69 -25.69 -8.97
N ALA A 814 -20.58 -26.33 -9.34
CA ALA A 814 -19.46 -25.69 -9.99
C ALA A 814 -19.58 -25.78 -11.52
N MET A 815 -19.30 -24.65 -12.14
CA MET A 815 -19.68 -24.39 -13.52
C MET A 815 -18.54 -23.71 -14.27
N PRO A 816 -18.01 -24.31 -15.35
CA PRO A 816 -16.84 -23.75 -16.00
C PRO A 816 -17.23 -22.47 -16.72
N VAL A 817 -16.65 -21.35 -16.28
CA VAL A 817 -16.80 -20.05 -16.95
C VAL A 817 -15.64 -19.74 -17.88
N PHE A 818 -14.51 -20.40 -17.68
CA PHE A 818 -13.39 -20.36 -18.61
C PHE A 818 -12.63 -21.69 -18.53
N ASP A 819 -12.43 -22.33 -19.68
CA ASP A 819 -11.63 -23.55 -19.78
C ASP A 819 -10.42 -23.32 -20.70
N PRO A 820 -9.20 -23.24 -20.16
CA PRO A 820 -7.99 -23.10 -20.99
C PRO A 820 -7.75 -24.27 -21.96
N ALA A 821 -8.39 -25.43 -21.76
CA ALA A 821 -8.19 -26.62 -22.60
C ALA A 821 -9.09 -26.66 -23.85
N ALA A 822 -10.24 -25.98 -23.85
CA ALA A 822 -11.21 -26.08 -24.95
C ALA A 822 -12.20 -24.91 -24.99
N GLY A 823 -12.62 -24.49 -26.19
CA GLY A 823 -13.76 -23.59 -26.36
C GLY A 823 -13.45 -22.09 -26.34
N TRP A 824 -12.17 -21.68 -26.34
CA TRP A 824 -11.77 -20.27 -26.23
C TRP A 824 -10.68 -19.89 -27.24
N ASN A 825 -10.74 -18.66 -27.76
CA ASN A 825 -9.66 -18.09 -28.55
C ASN A 825 -8.45 -17.76 -27.66
N PRO A 826 -7.21 -17.79 -28.20
CA PRO A 826 -6.06 -17.25 -27.50
C PRO A 826 -6.29 -15.79 -27.12
N TYR A 827 -5.89 -15.42 -25.90
CA TYR A 827 -5.95 -14.04 -25.44
C TYR A 827 -5.12 -13.12 -26.35
N THR A 828 -5.65 -11.93 -26.64
CA THR A 828 -4.91 -10.86 -27.33
C THR A 828 -4.95 -9.57 -26.54
N ALA A 829 -3.81 -8.88 -26.51
CA ALA A 829 -3.63 -7.57 -25.85
C ALA A 829 -4.53 -6.45 -26.43
N VAL A 830 -4.96 -6.60 -27.69
CA VAL A 830 -5.81 -5.62 -28.37
C VAL A 830 -7.26 -5.74 -27.91
N GLU A 831 -7.77 -6.96 -27.81
CA GLU A 831 -9.17 -7.20 -27.47
C GLU A 831 -9.42 -7.17 -25.95
N ARG A 832 -8.40 -7.48 -25.13
CA ARG A 832 -8.46 -7.46 -23.66
C ARG A 832 -9.65 -8.25 -23.09
N ARG A 833 -10.01 -9.33 -23.80
CA ARG A 833 -11.09 -10.24 -23.46
C ARG A 833 -10.64 -11.68 -23.70
N LEU A 834 -11.15 -12.59 -22.88
CA LEU A 834 -11.20 -14.01 -23.26
C LEU A 834 -12.49 -14.18 -24.05
N ARG A 835 -12.39 -14.64 -25.30
CA ARG A 835 -13.54 -14.82 -26.20
C ARG A 835 -13.86 -16.28 -26.40
N ALA A 836 -15.10 -16.66 -26.12
CA ALA A 836 -15.59 -17.99 -26.45
C ALA A 836 -15.71 -18.15 -27.97
N VAL A 837 -15.36 -19.34 -28.48
CA VAL A 837 -15.65 -19.68 -29.88
C VAL A 837 -17.10 -20.16 -30.02
N PRO A 838 -17.70 -20.15 -31.23
CA PRO A 838 -19.07 -20.63 -31.44
C PRO A 838 -19.33 -22.08 -30.99
N LEU A 839 -18.30 -22.90 -30.86
CA LEU A 839 -18.36 -24.29 -30.39
C LEU A 839 -18.12 -24.44 -28.89
N ASN A 840 -18.02 -23.33 -28.13
CA ASN A 840 -17.88 -23.41 -26.67
C ASN A 840 -19.13 -24.09 -26.08
N SER A 841 -18.90 -25.16 -25.31
CA SER A 841 -19.98 -25.98 -24.75
C SER A 841 -20.84 -25.18 -23.77
N THR A 842 -20.26 -24.21 -23.07
CA THR A 842 -20.95 -23.38 -22.06
C THR A 842 -21.58 -22.12 -22.62
N GLY A 843 -21.59 -21.93 -23.94
CA GLY A 843 -22.19 -20.75 -24.59
C GLY A 843 -21.17 -19.75 -25.14
N VAL A 844 -21.65 -18.81 -25.95
CA VAL A 844 -20.81 -17.83 -26.64
C VAL A 844 -20.88 -16.49 -25.91
N TYR A 845 -19.94 -16.27 -25.00
CA TYR A 845 -19.77 -15.03 -24.25
C TYR A 845 -18.29 -14.68 -24.07
N ASP A 846 -18.04 -13.44 -23.68
CA ASP A 846 -16.70 -12.92 -23.42
C ASP A 846 -16.50 -12.71 -21.92
N LEU A 847 -15.25 -12.74 -21.46
CA LEU A 847 -14.84 -12.30 -20.12
C LEU A 847 -13.89 -11.10 -20.25
N ALA A 848 -14.15 -10.03 -19.51
CA ALA A 848 -13.31 -8.83 -19.52
C ALA A 848 -12.07 -9.00 -18.64
N MET A 849 -10.90 -8.61 -19.15
CA MET A 849 -9.62 -8.66 -18.41
C MET A 849 -9.31 -7.30 -17.79
N GLN A 850 -8.88 -7.28 -16.52
CA GLN A 850 -8.71 -6.12 -15.62
C GLN A 850 -9.99 -5.33 -15.32
N ASP A 851 -10.94 -5.31 -16.25
CA ASP A 851 -12.25 -4.72 -16.09
C ASP A 851 -13.28 -5.73 -15.52
N THR A 852 -14.47 -5.24 -15.20
CA THR A 852 -15.53 -6.07 -14.58
C THR A 852 -16.24 -6.94 -15.61
N THR A 853 -16.50 -8.19 -15.24
CA THR A 853 -17.49 -9.04 -15.90
C THR A 853 -18.73 -9.14 -15.02
N ASP A 854 -19.89 -8.87 -15.61
CA ASP A 854 -21.19 -8.92 -14.94
C ASP A 854 -21.87 -10.25 -15.26
N PHE A 855 -22.42 -10.90 -14.24
CA PHE A 855 -23.17 -12.15 -14.29
C PHE A 855 -24.59 -11.87 -13.86
N HIS A 856 -25.49 -11.81 -14.83
CA HIS A 856 -26.88 -11.45 -14.62
C HIS A 856 -27.72 -12.71 -14.41
N LEU A 857 -28.23 -12.90 -13.19
CA LEU A 857 -29.05 -14.03 -12.80
C LEU A 857 -30.53 -13.66 -12.85
N ARG A 858 -31.33 -14.48 -13.52
CA ARG A 858 -32.77 -14.28 -13.70
C ARG A 858 -33.54 -15.59 -13.73
N LEU A 859 -34.84 -15.52 -13.45
CA LEU A 859 -35.73 -16.67 -13.52
C LEU A 859 -36.51 -16.68 -14.83
N ASN A 860 -36.43 -17.78 -15.57
CA ASN A 860 -37.11 -17.93 -16.86
C ASN A 860 -38.10 -19.11 -16.81
N PRO A 861 -39.35 -18.95 -17.26
CA PRO A 861 -40.26 -20.09 -17.39
C PRO A 861 -39.79 -21.03 -18.52
N ILE A 862 -39.97 -22.33 -18.34
CA ILE A 862 -39.68 -23.34 -19.37
C ILE A 862 -40.97 -24.02 -19.81
N GLY A 863 -41.29 -23.91 -21.11
CA GLY A 863 -42.53 -24.43 -21.66
C GLY A 863 -43.76 -23.83 -20.97
N SER A 864 -44.64 -24.69 -20.42
CA SER A 864 -45.82 -24.26 -19.65
C SER A 864 -45.60 -24.24 -18.13
N GLN A 865 -44.37 -24.48 -17.64
CA GLN A 865 -44.05 -24.51 -16.22
C GLN A 865 -43.53 -23.13 -15.76
N PRO A 866 -44.25 -22.41 -14.88
CA PRO A 866 -43.75 -21.16 -14.32
C PRO A 866 -42.59 -21.45 -13.35
N SER A 867 -41.52 -20.64 -13.41
CA SER A 867 -40.45 -20.73 -12.42
C SER A 867 -40.93 -20.22 -11.06
N LYS A 868 -40.64 -20.98 -10.01
CA LYS A 868 -40.79 -20.54 -8.62
C LYS A 868 -39.53 -19.80 -8.14
N ASN A 869 -39.59 -19.27 -6.92
CA ASN A 869 -38.51 -18.47 -6.34
C ASN A 869 -37.27 -19.33 -6.12
N VAL A 870 -36.10 -18.74 -6.33
CA VAL A 870 -34.79 -19.35 -6.10
C VAL A 870 -34.13 -18.69 -4.91
N LEU A 871 -33.52 -19.50 -4.05
CA LEU A 871 -32.70 -19.05 -2.95
C LEU A 871 -31.23 -19.18 -3.34
N VAL A 872 -30.48 -18.08 -3.28
CA VAL A 872 -29.03 -18.08 -3.48
C VAL A 872 -28.35 -17.88 -2.13
N ALA A 873 -27.70 -18.92 -1.64
CA ALA A 873 -26.98 -18.88 -0.37
C ALA A 873 -25.57 -18.35 -0.52
N ARG A 874 -24.83 -18.74 -1.56
CA ARG A 874 -23.43 -18.35 -1.78
C ARG A 874 -23.11 -18.26 -3.26
N SER A 875 -22.14 -17.41 -3.58
CA SER A 875 -21.57 -17.26 -4.91
C SER A 875 -20.06 -17.09 -4.80
N ALA A 876 -19.31 -17.80 -5.63
CA ALA A 876 -17.86 -17.60 -5.75
C ALA A 876 -17.37 -17.91 -7.17
N VAL A 877 -16.17 -17.40 -7.51
CA VAL A 877 -15.38 -17.88 -8.64
C VAL A 877 -14.12 -18.54 -8.08
N THR A 878 -13.79 -19.75 -8.54
CA THR A 878 -12.60 -20.48 -8.10
C THR A 878 -12.07 -21.41 -9.21
N PRO A 879 -10.74 -21.52 -9.39
CA PRO A 879 -9.71 -20.68 -8.80
C PRO A 879 -9.78 -19.22 -9.31
N ALA A 880 -9.39 -18.28 -8.46
CA ALA A 880 -9.34 -16.85 -8.79
C ALA A 880 -8.19 -16.12 -8.08
N ASP A 881 -7.89 -14.90 -8.54
CA ASP A 881 -6.87 -14.01 -7.98
C ASP A 881 -7.48 -12.64 -7.71
N VAL A 882 -7.26 -12.12 -6.50
CA VAL A 882 -7.62 -10.75 -6.11
C VAL A 882 -6.34 -9.99 -5.79
N ARG A 883 -6.18 -8.82 -6.41
CA ARG A 883 -4.99 -7.98 -6.23
C ARG A 883 -5.37 -6.59 -5.76
N ILE A 884 -4.75 -6.14 -4.67
CA ILE A 884 -4.97 -4.84 -4.06
C ILE A 884 -3.65 -4.07 -4.09
N GLU A 885 -3.54 -3.11 -4.99
CA GLU A 885 -2.32 -2.32 -5.23
C GLU A 885 -2.47 -0.93 -4.59
N ALA A 886 -2.27 -0.84 -3.27
CA ALA A 886 -2.56 0.38 -2.52
C ALA A 886 -1.68 0.56 -1.26
N VAL A 887 -1.45 1.83 -0.91
CA VAL A 887 -1.02 2.21 0.45
C VAL A 887 -2.26 2.27 1.33
N MET A 888 -2.31 1.47 2.39
CA MET A 888 -3.46 1.38 3.29
C MET A 888 -3.10 1.95 4.66
N TYR A 889 -3.86 2.93 5.13
CA TYR A 889 -3.66 3.57 6.43
C TYR A 889 -4.96 3.62 7.25
N ALA A 890 -4.96 2.97 8.41
CA ALA A 890 -6.03 3.07 9.41
C ALA A 890 -5.52 3.82 10.64
N GLN A 891 -5.97 5.07 10.85
CA GLN A 891 -5.46 5.92 11.93
C GLN A 891 -5.82 5.40 13.32
N ASN A 892 -7.11 5.12 13.60
CA ASN A 892 -7.57 4.75 14.94
C ASN A 892 -7.84 3.25 15.11
N GLY A 893 -8.15 2.54 14.02
CA GLY A 893 -8.44 1.10 14.04
C GLY A 893 -7.35 0.28 13.36
N SER A 894 -7.77 -0.77 12.66
CA SER A 894 -6.86 -1.80 12.13
C SER A 894 -7.11 -2.06 10.65
N PHE A 895 -6.16 -2.76 10.03
CA PHE A 895 -6.48 -3.58 8.87
C PHE A 895 -7.41 -4.72 9.32
N PHE A 896 -8.40 -5.06 8.50
CA PHE A 896 -9.36 -6.13 8.82
C PHE A 896 -9.78 -6.87 7.57
N VAL A 897 -10.11 -8.16 7.70
CA VAL A 897 -10.69 -8.97 6.63
C VAL A 897 -12.03 -9.48 7.10
N ILE A 898 -13.10 -9.17 6.37
CA ILE A 898 -14.43 -9.72 6.68
C ILE A 898 -14.38 -11.21 6.33
N PRO A 899 -14.56 -12.13 7.29
CA PRO A 899 -14.41 -13.57 7.02
C PRO A 899 -15.55 -14.12 6.16
N GLY A 900 -16.75 -13.54 6.25
CA GLY A 900 -17.96 -14.13 5.67
C GLY A 900 -18.32 -15.46 6.33
N GLN A 901 -19.21 -16.21 5.70
CA GLN A 901 -19.53 -17.58 6.10
C GLN A 901 -18.67 -18.60 5.36
N TRP A 902 -18.60 -19.83 5.87
CA TRP A 902 -18.06 -20.92 5.07
C TRP A 902 -18.89 -21.07 3.79
N PHE A 903 -18.23 -21.44 2.69
CA PHE A 903 -18.93 -21.67 1.43
C PHE A 903 -19.88 -22.87 1.58
N ASN A 904 -19.33 -24.01 2.02
CA ASN A 904 -20.10 -25.18 2.40
C ASN A 904 -20.41 -25.14 3.90
N THR A 905 -21.69 -25.06 4.25
CA THR A 905 -22.16 -24.98 5.65
C THR A 905 -22.61 -26.31 6.21
N ASN A 906 -22.57 -27.40 5.43
CA ASN A 906 -23.05 -28.70 5.85
C ASN A 906 -21.99 -29.47 6.66
N PRO A 907 -22.12 -29.62 7.98
CA PRO A 907 -21.11 -30.27 8.82
C PRO A 907 -20.92 -31.76 8.52
N ASP A 908 -21.84 -32.40 7.79
CA ASP A 908 -21.72 -33.81 7.40
C ASP A 908 -20.82 -34.03 6.17
N ASP A 909 -20.58 -32.99 5.36
CA ASP A 909 -19.73 -33.06 4.16
C ASP A 909 -18.26 -32.74 4.50
N LEU A 910 -17.62 -33.68 5.22
CA LEU A 910 -16.23 -33.60 5.65
C LEU A 910 -15.28 -34.34 4.70
N ARG A 911 -14.09 -33.79 4.46
CA ARG A 911 -13.02 -34.48 3.69
C ARG A 911 -12.65 -35.82 4.30
N SER A 912 -12.52 -35.89 5.63
CA SER A 912 -12.21 -37.14 6.33
C SER A 912 -13.26 -38.22 6.05
N SER A 913 -14.55 -37.86 5.98
CA SER A 913 -15.60 -38.82 5.62
C SER A 913 -15.50 -39.22 4.15
N PHE A 914 -15.23 -38.27 3.25
CA PHE A 914 -14.99 -38.56 1.83
C PHE A 914 -13.83 -39.55 1.61
N GLU A 915 -12.75 -39.41 2.38
CA GLU A 915 -11.59 -40.31 2.35
C GLU A 915 -11.84 -41.65 3.08
N GLN A 916 -12.57 -41.65 4.21
CA GLN A 916 -12.80 -42.83 5.06
C GLN A 916 -13.99 -43.69 4.64
N ASN A 917 -14.99 -43.15 3.94
CA ASN A 917 -16.10 -43.93 3.37
C ASN A 917 -15.63 -44.93 2.28
N TYR A 918 -14.31 -45.06 2.12
CA TYR A 918 -13.61 -46.01 1.29
C TYR A 918 -12.63 -46.87 2.13
N THR A 919 -13.04 -47.31 3.32
CA THR A 919 -12.26 -48.25 4.15
C THR A 919 -12.69 -49.71 3.86
N PRO A 920 -11.76 -50.66 3.61
CA PRO A 920 -12.08 -52.04 3.25
C PRO A 920 -12.80 -52.79 4.39
N GLY A 921 -13.94 -53.43 4.10
CA GLY A 921 -14.48 -54.46 5.01
C GLY A 921 -15.99 -54.63 5.12
N ASN A 922 -16.83 -53.77 4.50
CA ASN A 922 -18.28 -54.01 4.47
C ASN A 922 -18.68 -54.76 3.19
N ALA A 923 -18.96 -56.06 3.30
CA ALA A 923 -19.37 -56.92 2.18
C ALA A 923 -20.77 -56.61 1.63
N ALA A 924 -21.49 -55.65 2.22
CA ALA A 924 -22.77 -55.14 1.71
C ALA A 924 -22.64 -53.81 0.92
N ASP A 925 -21.41 -53.30 0.77
CA ASP A 925 -21.12 -52.10 -0.03
C ASP A 925 -20.26 -52.52 -1.24
N ASP A 926 -20.70 -52.20 -2.46
CA ASP A 926 -20.25 -52.80 -3.73
C ASP A 926 -18.80 -52.48 -4.17
N LEU A 927 -17.83 -52.23 -3.26
CA LEU A 927 -16.50 -51.73 -3.66
C LEU A 927 -15.27 -52.38 -3.02
N ASN A 928 -14.27 -52.45 -3.91
CA ASN A 928 -12.94 -53.04 -3.85
C ASN A 928 -12.09 -52.58 -2.64
N THR A 929 -11.19 -53.44 -2.18
CA THR A 929 -10.36 -53.31 -0.96
C THR A 929 -9.21 -52.28 -1.03
N ALA A 930 -9.21 -51.35 -2.01
CA ALA A 930 -8.13 -50.38 -2.19
C ALA A 930 -8.36 -49.11 -1.34
N ALA A 931 -7.37 -48.22 -1.25
CA ALA A 931 -7.52 -46.86 -0.69
C ALA A 931 -7.93 -45.86 -1.79
N LEU A 932 -8.50 -44.71 -1.42
CA LEU A 932 -8.96 -43.70 -2.37
C LEU A 932 -7.75 -43.16 -3.16
N ASP A 933 -7.72 -43.42 -4.47
CA ASP A 933 -6.67 -42.91 -5.34
C ASP A 933 -7.07 -41.53 -5.89
N TYR A 934 -6.34 -40.50 -5.45
CA TYR A 934 -6.52 -39.13 -5.93
C TYR A 934 -5.92 -38.89 -7.33
N GLY A 935 -5.11 -39.82 -7.85
CA GLY A 935 -4.60 -39.80 -9.22
C GLY A 935 -5.65 -40.12 -10.29
N GLY A 936 -6.89 -40.41 -9.88
CA GLY A 936 -8.02 -40.72 -10.76
C GLY A 936 -8.50 -42.17 -10.63
N GLY A 937 -9.47 -42.54 -11.47
CA GLY A 937 -10.02 -43.90 -11.51
C GLY A 937 -11.43 -44.04 -10.94
N ALA A 938 -11.97 -45.27 -11.00
CA ALA A 938 -13.37 -45.56 -10.67
C ALA A 938 -13.74 -45.24 -9.21
N ASN A 939 -12.80 -45.38 -8.28
CA ASN A 939 -13.03 -45.12 -6.85
C ASN A 939 -13.25 -43.63 -6.57
N LEU A 940 -12.47 -42.76 -7.21
CA LEU A 940 -12.63 -41.31 -7.07
C LEU A 940 -13.94 -40.82 -7.69
N LEU A 941 -14.28 -41.29 -8.89
CA LEU A 941 -15.55 -40.96 -9.55
C LEU A 941 -16.76 -41.38 -8.71
N LEU A 942 -16.71 -42.56 -8.11
CA LEU A 942 -17.82 -43.05 -7.29
C LEU A 942 -17.92 -42.32 -5.94
N ALA A 943 -16.80 -41.97 -5.31
CA ALA A 943 -16.81 -41.12 -4.12
C ALA A 943 -17.41 -39.73 -4.42
N GLN A 944 -17.03 -39.14 -5.55
CA GLN A 944 -17.59 -37.87 -6.04
C GLN A 944 -19.10 -37.99 -6.30
N GLN A 945 -19.55 -39.07 -6.93
CA GLN A 945 -20.97 -39.32 -7.17
C GLN A 945 -21.76 -39.45 -5.87
N ARG A 946 -21.27 -40.24 -4.90
CA ARG A 946 -21.91 -40.39 -3.58
C ARG A 946 -22.00 -39.06 -2.83
N ARG A 947 -20.96 -38.23 -2.90
CA ARG A 947 -20.95 -36.89 -2.30
C ARG A 947 -22.05 -36.01 -2.92
N TYR A 948 -22.16 -36.02 -4.24
CA TYR A 948 -23.20 -35.28 -4.96
C TYR A 948 -24.61 -35.77 -4.59
N GLU A 949 -24.87 -37.07 -4.62
CA GLU A 949 -26.19 -37.64 -4.29
C GLU A 949 -26.61 -37.31 -2.84
N ARG A 950 -25.68 -37.45 -1.90
CA ARG A 950 -25.95 -37.24 -0.47
C ARG A 950 -26.09 -35.77 -0.10
N PHE A 951 -25.21 -34.91 -0.62
CA PHE A 951 -25.08 -33.52 -0.14
C PHE A 951 -25.40 -32.45 -1.19
N GLY A 952 -25.55 -32.81 -2.47
CA GLY A 952 -25.78 -31.86 -3.55
C GLY A 952 -24.55 -31.02 -3.91
N ASN A 953 -23.34 -31.44 -3.51
CA ASN A 953 -22.11 -30.69 -3.75
C ASN A 953 -21.29 -31.30 -4.89
N SER A 954 -20.93 -30.50 -5.89
CA SER A 954 -20.03 -30.92 -6.96
C SER A 954 -18.60 -31.16 -6.44
N PRO A 955 -17.75 -31.91 -7.19
CA PRO A 955 -16.37 -32.19 -6.76
C PRO A 955 -15.53 -30.95 -6.45
N GLU A 956 -15.70 -29.85 -7.19
CA GLU A 956 -14.94 -28.60 -7.06
C GLU A 956 -15.35 -27.80 -5.81
N THR A 957 -16.55 -28.05 -5.29
CA THR A 957 -17.04 -27.36 -4.10
C THR A 957 -16.18 -27.74 -2.89
N PRO A 958 -15.67 -26.76 -2.11
CA PRO A 958 -14.92 -27.05 -0.88
C PRO A 958 -15.71 -27.92 0.10
N PHE A 959 -15.02 -28.76 0.88
CA PHE A 959 -15.67 -29.45 1.99
C PHE A 959 -16.06 -28.45 3.10
N TYR A 960 -16.83 -28.91 4.07
CA TYR A 960 -17.12 -28.12 5.25
C TYR A 960 -15.83 -27.71 5.97
N ALA A 961 -15.78 -26.45 6.42
CA ALA A 961 -14.60 -25.83 7.03
C ALA A 961 -13.34 -25.79 6.15
N GLU A 962 -13.48 -25.91 4.82
CA GLU A 962 -12.41 -25.66 3.87
C GLU A 962 -12.57 -24.32 3.14
N PRO A 963 -11.47 -23.58 2.90
CA PRO A 963 -11.51 -22.31 2.20
C PRO A 963 -11.57 -22.49 0.68
N LEU A 964 -11.99 -21.44 -0.01
CA LEU A 964 -11.96 -21.37 -1.47
C LEU A 964 -10.53 -21.18 -1.98
N ALA A 965 -10.25 -21.63 -3.22
CA ALA A 965 -8.96 -21.41 -3.87
C ALA A 965 -8.91 -20.03 -4.55
N VAL A 966 -8.98 -18.99 -3.73
CA VAL A 966 -8.91 -17.58 -4.17
C VAL A 966 -7.71 -16.93 -3.49
N ARG A 967 -6.69 -16.56 -4.27
CA ARG A 967 -5.47 -15.93 -3.74
C ARG A 967 -5.66 -14.43 -3.57
N ILE A 968 -5.30 -13.91 -2.39
CA ILE A 968 -5.32 -12.47 -2.10
C ILE A 968 -3.88 -11.92 -2.02
N THR A 969 -3.55 -11.00 -2.91
CA THR A 969 -2.24 -10.32 -2.92
C THR A 969 -2.42 -8.83 -2.70
N ILE A 970 -1.82 -8.32 -1.61
CA ILE A 970 -1.68 -6.89 -1.36
C ILE A 970 -0.29 -6.47 -1.85
N SER A 971 -0.24 -5.58 -2.85
CA SER A 971 0.99 -4.97 -3.34
C SER A 971 1.03 -3.50 -2.90
N GLY A 972 1.71 -3.22 -1.80
CA GLY A 972 1.71 -1.90 -1.19
C GLY A 972 2.13 -1.94 0.26
N SER A 973 1.45 -1.19 1.13
CA SER A 973 1.78 -1.12 2.55
C SER A 973 0.54 -1.05 3.43
N ILE A 974 0.69 -1.48 4.68
CA ILE A 974 -0.32 -1.50 5.71
C ILE A 974 0.22 -0.75 6.93
N ALA A 975 -0.38 0.40 7.19
CA ALA A 975 -0.14 1.17 8.40
C ALA A 975 -1.43 1.21 9.24
N GLU A 976 -1.35 0.77 10.49
CA GLU A 976 -2.52 0.61 11.36
C GLU A 976 -2.24 1.07 12.79
N ASN A 977 -3.29 1.36 13.56
CA ASN A 977 -3.12 1.69 14.97
C ASN A 977 -2.59 0.49 15.76
N MET A 978 -3.40 -0.55 15.80
CA MET A 978 -3.11 -1.82 16.44
C MET A 978 -3.73 -2.91 15.60
N PRO A 979 -3.01 -3.99 15.26
CA PRO A 979 -3.62 -5.16 14.63
C PRO A 979 -4.78 -5.66 15.49
N ALA A 980 -5.84 -6.20 14.88
CA ALA A 980 -6.92 -6.79 15.66
C ALA A 980 -6.37 -7.88 16.62
N PRO A 981 -6.99 -8.15 17.77
CA PRO A 981 -6.59 -9.29 18.61
C PRO A 981 -6.54 -10.60 17.82
N MET A 982 -5.59 -11.49 18.11
CA MET A 982 -5.46 -12.78 17.42
C MET A 982 -6.73 -13.62 17.56
N SER A 983 -7.52 -13.42 18.61
CA SER A 983 -8.86 -14.02 18.74
C SER A 983 -9.83 -13.59 17.63
N MET A 984 -9.71 -12.37 17.12
CA MET A 984 -10.47 -11.89 15.96
C MET A 984 -9.76 -12.23 14.64
N GLN A 985 -8.43 -12.10 14.59
CA GLN A 985 -7.67 -12.46 13.38
C GLN A 985 -7.87 -13.93 13.02
N SER A 986 -7.91 -14.81 14.03
CA SER A 986 -8.12 -16.24 13.85
C SER A 986 -9.42 -16.55 13.09
N GLU A 987 -10.49 -15.77 13.26
CA GLU A 987 -11.76 -15.99 12.56
C GLU A 987 -11.65 -15.81 11.04
N TRP A 988 -10.88 -14.83 10.57
CA TRP A 988 -10.63 -14.71 9.13
C TRP A 988 -9.45 -15.56 8.67
N LEU A 989 -8.43 -15.80 9.49
CA LEU A 989 -7.32 -16.70 9.13
C LEU A 989 -7.81 -18.14 8.92
N LYS A 990 -8.86 -18.58 9.63
CA LYS A 990 -9.54 -19.86 9.39
C LYS A 990 -10.00 -20.01 7.94
N LYS A 991 -10.45 -18.93 7.28
CA LYS A 991 -11.10 -18.95 5.96
C LYS A 991 -10.26 -18.35 4.83
N TRP A 992 -9.37 -17.42 5.15
CA TRP A 992 -8.60 -16.62 4.20
C TRP A 992 -7.11 -16.59 4.53
N GLY A 993 -6.66 -17.34 5.55
CA GLY A 993 -5.25 -17.44 5.90
C GLY A 993 -4.48 -18.50 5.11
N TRP A 994 -5.18 -19.51 4.57
CA TRP A 994 -4.59 -20.67 3.91
C TRP A 994 -5.46 -21.16 2.76
N MET A 995 -4.88 -22.00 1.90
CA MET A 995 -5.56 -22.77 0.85
C MET A 995 -5.17 -24.26 0.98
N PRO A 996 -6.12 -25.20 0.83
CA PRO A 996 -5.84 -26.63 0.82
C PRO A 996 -5.04 -27.01 -0.42
N ARG A 997 -4.15 -28.02 -0.30
CA ARG A 997 -3.38 -28.50 -1.46
C ARG A 997 -4.26 -28.98 -2.62
N ARG A 998 -5.49 -29.45 -2.34
CA ARG A 998 -6.44 -30.01 -3.31
C ARG A 998 -7.67 -29.12 -3.48
N LEU A 999 -8.19 -29.06 -4.70
CA LEU A 999 -9.45 -28.37 -5.02
C LEU A 999 -10.63 -29.29 -4.69
N GLY A 1000 -11.26 -29.10 -3.53
CA GLY A 1000 -12.41 -29.90 -3.09
C GLY A 1000 -12.13 -31.41 -3.15
N GLY A 1001 -13.09 -32.15 -3.70
CA GLY A 1001 -13.01 -33.59 -3.98
C GLY A 1001 -12.57 -33.92 -5.42
N THR A 1002 -12.07 -32.97 -6.21
CA THR A 1002 -11.68 -33.19 -7.62
C THR A 1002 -10.48 -34.13 -7.79
N GLY A 1003 -9.63 -34.25 -6.76
CA GLY A 1003 -8.34 -34.93 -6.83
C GLY A 1003 -7.20 -34.12 -7.46
N ARG A 1004 -7.49 -32.91 -7.97
CA ARG A 1004 -6.49 -32.01 -8.56
C ARG A 1004 -5.88 -31.08 -7.53
N ALA A 1005 -4.61 -30.75 -7.68
CA ALA A 1005 -3.96 -29.75 -6.84
C ALA A 1005 -4.42 -28.32 -7.17
N LEU A 1006 -4.19 -27.39 -6.24
CA LEU A 1006 -4.40 -25.96 -6.51
C LEU A 1006 -3.50 -25.43 -7.63
N PRO A 1007 -3.82 -24.28 -8.24
CA PRO A 1007 -3.02 -23.71 -9.32
C PRO A 1007 -1.56 -23.47 -8.90
N ALA A 1008 -0.60 -23.81 -9.76
CA ALA A 1008 0.83 -23.57 -9.54
C ALA A 1008 1.11 -22.09 -9.17
N GLN A 1009 0.39 -21.15 -9.78
CA GLN A 1009 0.49 -19.72 -9.51
C GLN A 1009 0.13 -19.37 -8.07
N HIS A 1010 -0.75 -20.14 -7.43
CA HIS A 1010 -1.18 -19.90 -6.05
C HIS A 1010 -0.16 -20.45 -5.03
N VAL A 1011 0.79 -21.28 -5.46
CA VAL A 1011 1.85 -21.82 -4.63
C VAL A 1011 3.07 -20.89 -4.61
N PRO A 1012 3.57 -20.47 -3.44
CA PRO A 1012 4.87 -19.81 -3.33
C PRO A 1012 5.97 -20.67 -3.97
N GLY A 1013 6.71 -20.12 -4.93
CA GLY A 1013 7.71 -20.85 -5.70
C GLY A 1013 7.17 -21.69 -6.86
N GLY A 1014 5.85 -21.74 -7.07
CA GLY A 1014 5.22 -22.37 -8.23
C GLY A 1014 5.06 -23.89 -8.16
N ILE A 1015 5.62 -24.55 -7.14
CA ILE A 1015 5.62 -26.01 -7.00
C ILE A 1015 5.31 -26.37 -5.55
N LEU A 1016 4.36 -27.30 -5.35
CA LEU A 1016 4.09 -27.84 -4.02
C LEU A 1016 5.26 -28.71 -3.57
N ALA A 1017 5.87 -28.38 -2.43
CA ALA A 1017 6.91 -29.22 -1.86
C ALA A 1017 6.33 -30.59 -1.44
N ALA A 1018 7.15 -31.64 -1.48
CA ALA A 1018 6.73 -32.96 -1.05
C ALA A 1018 6.24 -32.92 0.42
N GLY A 1019 5.00 -33.35 0.65
CA GLY A 1019 4.37 -33.32 1.98
C GLY A 1019 3.74 -31.98 2.38
N GLN A 1020 3.81 -30.94 1.54
CA GLN A 1020 3.11 -29.68 1.79
C GLN A 1020 1.59 -29.86 1.61
N LEU A 1021 0.85 -29.70 2.71
CA LEU A 1021 -0.62 -29.88 2.74
C LEU A 1021 -1.41 -28.60 2.52
N THR A 1022 -0.82 -27.46 2.84
CA THR A 1022 -1.48 -26.14 2.80
C THR A 1022 -0.53 -25.07 2.27
N VAL A 1023 -1.12 -23.98 1.79
CA VAL A 1023 -0.42 -22.84 1.17
C VAL A 1023 -0.95 -21.54 1.77
N PRO A 1024 -0.13 -20.51 2.02
CA PRO A 1024 -0.64 -19.23 2.51
C PRO A 1024 -1.51 -18.54 1.45
N ASN A 1025 -2.65 -17.98 1.87
CA ASN A 1025 -3.59 -17.32 0.96
C ASN A 1025 -3.34 -15.79 0.88
N LEU A 1026 -3.28 -15.12 2.04
CA LEU A 1026 -3.12 -13.68 2.13
C LEU A 1026 -1.63 -13.29 2.12
N ASN A 1027 -1.17 -12.68 1.04
CA ASN A 1027 0.22 -12.28 0.84
C ASN A 1027 0.35 -10.74 0.81
N LEU A 1028 1.42 -10.22 1.44
CA LEU A 1028 1.80 -8.81 1.41
C LEU A 1028 3.16 -8.66 0.72
N ALA A 1029 3.15 -8.03 -0.45
CA ALA A 1029 4.33 -7.58 -1.19
C ALA A 1029 4.42 -6.04 -1.10
N PHE A 1030 5.62 -5.49 -0.94
CA PHE A 1030 5.82 -4.04 -0.99
C PHE A 1030 6.04 -3.61 -2.43
N ASP A 1031 5.24 -2.65 -2.90
CA ASP A 1031 5.41 -2.08 -4.24
C ASP A 1031 6.72 -1.26 -4.31
N PRO A 1032 7.67 -1.58 -5.20
CA PRO A 1032 8.91 -0.82 -5.35
C PRO A 1032 8.72 0.66 -5.69
N VAL A 1033 7.56 1.05 -6.26
CA VAL A 1033 7.20 2.46 -6.47
C VAL A 1033 7.11 3.23 -5.15
N LEU A 1034 6.68 2.59 -4.07
CA LEU A 1034 6.61 3.23 -2.75
C LEU A 1034 7.99 3.53 -2.18
N THR A 1035 8.98 2.69 -2.53
CA THR A 1035 10.39 2.93 -2.19
C THR A 1035 11.02 4.00 -3.05
N THR A 1036 10.74 3.99 -4.35
CA THR A 1036 11.53 4.75 -5.34
C THR A 1036 10.84 6.02 -5.84
N ALA A 1037 9.53 6.16 -5.62
CA ALA A 1037 8.66 7.17 -6.23
C ALA A 1037 8.87 7.34 -7.74
N ALA A 1038 9.29 6.26 -8.41
CA ALA A 1038 9.67 6.25 -9.79
C ALA A 1038 9.35 4.90 -10.43
N VAL A 1039 9.20 4.89 -11.75
CA VAL A 1039 8.96 3.71 -12.56
C VAL A 1039 9.93 3.71 -13.75
N PRO A 1040 10.32 2.54 -14.30
CA PRO A 1040 11.12 2.49 -15.53
C PRO A 1040 10.51 3.29 -16.68
N ALA A 1041 11.35 4.03 -17.44
CA ALA A 1041 10.88 4.82 -18.58
C ALA A 1041 10.25 3.97 -19.71
N ASN A 1042 10.65 2.71 -19.81
CA ASN A 1042 10.16 1.74 -20.79
C ASN A 1042 10.15 0.33 -20.18
N SER A 1043 9.78 -0.68 -20.98
CA SER A 1043 9.71 -2.08 -20.54
C SER A 1043 11.08 -2.72 -20.24
N THR A 1044 12.20 -2.12 -20.67
CA THR A 1044 13.53 -2.66 -20.37
C THR A 1044 13.87 -2.44 -18.89
N PRO A 1045 14.25 -3.49 -18.15
CA PRO A 1045 14.59 -3.37 -16.73
C PRO A 1045 15.73 -2.38 -16.42
N THR A 1046 16.64 -2.18 -17.39
CA THR A 1046 17.83 -1.31 -17.32
C THR A 1046 17.54 0.15 -17.67
N SER A 1047 16.30 0.48 -18.02
CA SER A 1047 15.91 1.84 -18.40
C SER A 1047 16.09 2.81 -17.23
N PRO A 1048 16.45 4.09 -17.51
CA PRO A 1048 16.36 5.15 -16.52
C PRO A 1048 14.98 5.17 -15.87
N LEU A 1049 14.93 5.45 -14.57
CA LEU A 1049 13.68 5.61 -13.84
C LEU A 1049 13.10 7.02 -14.09
N LEU A 1050 11.80 7.08 -14.33
CA LEU A 1050 11.01 8.30 -14.40
C LEU A 1050 10.25 8.50 -13.10
N ALA A 1051 10.34 9.71 -12.56
CA ALA A 1051 9.57 10.13 -11.40
C ALA A 1051 8.08 9.97 -11.65
N VAL A 1052 7.37 9.38 -10.69
CA VAL A 1052 5.90 9.25 -10.73
C VAL A 1052 5.24 10.62 -10.50
N ARG A 1053 5.79 11.42 -9.58
CA ARG A 1053 5.33 12.79 -9.28
C ARG A 1053 6.50 13.74 -9.09
N THR A 1054 6.38 14.92 -9.69
CA THR A 1054 7.35 16.01 -9.54
C THR A 1054 6.65 17.34 -9.27
N THR A 1055 7.38 18.28 -8.67
CA THR A 1055 7.00 19.70 -8.65
C THR A 1055 7.19 20.33 -10.04
N ALA A 1056 6.74 21.58 -10.21
CA ALA A 1056 7.01 22.38 -11.41
C ALA A 1056 8.52 22.50 -11.72
N ASP A 1057 9.36 22.58 -10.67
CA ASP A 1057 10.82 22.64 -10.78
C ASP A 1057 11.49 21.26 -10.97
N GLY A 1058 10.72 20.19 -11.21
CA GLY A 1058 11.25 18.84 -11.43
C GLY A 1058 11.70 18.09 -10.16
N ARG A 1059 11.37 18.57 -8.95
CA ARG A 1059 11.74 17.90 -7.69
C ARG A 1059 10.77 16.76 -7.39
N LEU A 1060 11.30 15.63 -6.91
CA LEU A 1060 10.50 14.46 -6.52
C LEU A 1060 9.51 14.78 -5.39
N LEU A 1061 8.32 14.22 -5.53
CA LEU A 1061 7.25 14.19 -4.52
C LEU A 1061 6.99 12.75 -4.07
N PRO A 1062 6.38 12.55 -2.89
CA PRO A 1062 5.82 11.26 -2.52
C PRO A 1062 4.93 10.67 -3.62
N PRO A 1063 4.89 9.34 -3.79
CA PRO A 1063 4.19 8.69 -4.90
C PRO A 1063 2.67 8.89 -4.86
N ALA A 1064 2.07 9.14 -3.69
CA ALA A 1064 0.67 9.51 -3.54
C ALA A 1064 0.51 10.97 -3.04
N PRO A 1065 -0.54 11.69 -3.46
CA PRO A 1065 -0.74 13.10 -3.15
C PRO A 1065 -1.11 13.37 -1.70
N ARG A 1066 -0.65 14.51 -1.18
CA ARG A 1066 -1.15 15.17 0.05
C ARG A 1066 -1.13 14.32 1.32
N LEU A 1067 -0.22 13.34 1.39
CA LEU A 1067 -0.13 12.41 2.51
C LEU A 1067 0.11 13.12 3.87
N PRO A 1068 -0.40 12.55 4.98
CA PRO A 1068 -0.12 13.05 6.31
C PRO A 1068 1.32 12.75 6.70
N VAL A 1069 1.89 13.58 7.58
CA VAL A 1069 3.26 13.45 8.07
C VAL A 1069 3.23 13.25 9.58
N SER A 1070 4.16 12.46 10.11
CA SER A 1070 4.34 12.24 11.54
C SER A 1070 4.71 13.54 12.26
N PRO A 1071 4.13 13.84 13.44
CA PRO A 1071 4.52 14.98 14.27
C PRO A 1071 5.85 14.77 14.99
N THR A 1072 6.50 13.62 14.83
CA THR A 1072 7.89 13.39 15.27
C THR A 1072 8.86 13.39 14.12
N LEU A 1073 9.99 14.07 14.31
CA LEU A 1073 11.16 13.93 13.44
C LEU A 1073 11.92 12.66 13.83
N ALA A 1074 12.23 11.82 12.85
CA ALA A 1074 13.01 10.59 13.06
C ALA A 1074 14.47 10.91 13.41
N TYR A 1075 15.00 12.03 12.89
CA TYR A 1075 16.31 12.57 13.21
C TYR A 1075 16.25 14.09 13.22
N PHE A 1076 17.08 14.72 14.05
CA PHE A 1076 17.33 16.14 14.08
C PHE A 1076 18.75 16.37 14.59
N GLY A 1077 19.63 16.92 13.76
CA GLY A 1077 21.03 17.12 14.11
C GLY A 1077 21.85 17.88 13.07
N ASP A 1078 23.09 18.20 13.44
CA ASP A 1078 24.08 18.83 12.55
C ASP A 1078 24.68 17.77 11.60
N ILE A 1079 25.03 18.18 10.39
CA ILE A 1079 25.65 17.35 9.36
C ILE A 1079 27.09 16.96 9.75
N ASN A 1080 27.71 17.69 10.68
CA ASN A 1080 29.03 17.35 11.25
C ASN A 1080 28.91 16.88 12.72
N PRO A 1081 29.10 15.57 13.01
CA PRO A 1081 29.58 15.15 14.32
C PRO A 1081 31.07 15.51 14.51
#